data_AF-A0A449AJ47-F1
#
_entry.id   AF-A0A449AJ47-F1
#
_cell.length_a   1.000
_cell.length_b   1.000
_cell.length_c   1.000
_cell.angle_alpha   90.00
_cell.angle_beta   90.00
_cell.angle_gamma   90.00
#
_symmetry.space_group_name_H-M   'P 1'
#
loop_
_entity.id
_entity.type
_entity.pdbx_description
1 polymer ?
#
loop_
_entity_poly.entity_id
_entity_poly.type
_entity_poly.pdbx_seq_one_letter_code
_entity_poly.pdbx_strand_id
1 'polypeptide(L)'
;MKLVKLEAHGFKSFADPIVLRFDGGVAGIVGPNGSGKSNINDAIRWVLGEQSSKELRGDTMEDVIFAGSKTVQPMNKAQVSLTFDNKDRISSIDADFITISRVLERGKGINDYFINGEKARHKDIKALAMETGIGKSSLAIISQGTVSDIAQSSDDDRRLIFEEAAGVSKYKFRKIEATRKLESADQTLKIVDTKINELEKRLSVLKKQAEKAYKYKQISDDLKNIEVGYLVYEIEKNTKIHNQLSEELAGVAETEIAYKNDIKSLSDQINEKTDKIKEITKIISQFSANKKVIEAHISSLEQTIMEAKARRAVVAEGKGQFDEKERMNALISTVNSLGIDLKTFEENYQNSLKEKDELDNEINELRKKINNINIEINNHLEQERNIKFNLNQLKRIRDSKTNLFKGTKTILDNKNNFRGIKGIVADLIKTSQEYLPALETILKGAAQHIVVDHSDTAVKAINFLKSNDGGRATFIPLSTIKSKFVRDDYLLVIRNNPGFVGIASELVTVSEEYRVLNEFLLGNVIVVSDIKTANEISTIMDKKYMVVTLDGDIIRVGGIMVGGTKEASENILGLDDKIRENEEFLPGLSAMIEKLKSNVSKENQELMLKEQRQKNKEVVIKTLSSKIFDIKSQINKHKTDIDFSNDALDMTDDLTKLNETEKTISQKRSELAILDFDLTTAIEQKDSLDADIQVLNKKNNEQNGMLSQLLSSFTNKTNANEKAKASLAVDKERLTSYYGLTLENAKANYPLTISPEAAAENVKNLRLEISELGNVNLESIQEYEEVDARYQNDVKNRDEVIEAKNICLAAIAEMDKKIVTRLTNIVNDVNREIHKVFSSMFGGGTAKVEFIDPKNILESGISIYAQPPGKTVKNLKLFSGGEKSLIAISLLFAILRARPLPLCILDEVEAALDEANVIRYAEYLQELKQQTQFLVITHRTGTMTRVDALFGATMQKRGVTNFFSVELEEAKKLVDQD
;
A
#
# COMPACT_ATOMS: atom_id res chain seq x y z
N MET A 1 -75.32 -16.87 -23.92
CA MET A 1 -75.25 -16.10 -22.66
C MET A 1 -76.50 -15.23 -22.56
N LYS A 2 -77.32 -15.29 -21.52
CA LYS A 2 -78.57 -14.48 -21.41
C LYS A 2 -78.62 -13.74 -20.08
N LEU A 3 -79.18 -12.53 -20.04
CA LEU A 3 -79.39 -11.81 -18.78
C LEU A 3 -80.57 -12.45 -18.04
N VAL A 4 -80.32 -12.96 -16.84
CA VAL A 4 -81.32 -13.66 -16.02
C VAL A 4 -81.84 -12.75 -14.91
N LYS A 5 -80.96 -11.93 -14.34
CA LYS A 5 -81.30 -11.14 -13.16
C LYS A 5 -80.56 -9.81 -13.15
N LEU A 6 -81.27 -8.73 -12.86
CA LEU A 6 -80.72 -7.41 -12.55
C LEU A 6 -81.10 -7.03 -11.13
N GLU A 7 -80.12 -6.66 -10.34
CA GLU A 7 -80.29 -6.17 -8.98
C GLU A 7 -79.69 -4.77 -8.86
N ALA A 8 -80.45 -3.83 -8.35
CA ALA A 8 -79.98 -2.46 -8.16
C ALA A 8 -80.46 -1.91 -6.81
N HIS A 9 -79.56 -1.23 -6.09
CA HIS A 9 -79.86 -0.61 -4.81
C HIS A 9 -79.03 0.67 -4.64
N GLY A 10 -79.69 1.75 -4.24
CA GLY A 10 -79.08 3.08 -4.10
C GLY A 10 -78.60 3.70 -5.41
N PHE A 11 -79.05 3.18 -6.57
CA PHE A 11 -78.65 3.65 -7.89
C PHE A 11 -79.70 4.58 -8.49
N LYS A 12 -79.36 5.85 -8.75
CA LYS A 12 -80.29 6.87 -9.27
C LYS A 12 -81.63 6.81 -8.54
N SER A 13 -82.77 6.63 -9.22
CA SER A 13 -84.09 6.59 -8.59
C SER A 13 -84.41 5.29 -7.81
N PHE A 14 -83.49 4.32 -7.75
CA PHE A 14 -83.67 3.02 -7.10
C PHE A 14 -83.22 3.07 -5.64
N ALA A 15 -83.98 3.79 -4.81
CA ALA A 15 -83.70 3.89 -3.38
C ALA A 15 -83.94 2.56 -2.66
N ASP A 16 -85.11 1.94 -2.86
CA ASP A 16 -85.39 0.61 -2.32
C ASP A 16 -84.73 -0.47 -3.22
N PRO A 17 -84.30 -1.65 -2.70
CA PRO A 17 -83.70 -2.71 -3.52
C PRO A 17 -84.65 -3.21 -4.61
N ILE A 18 -84.19 -3.21 -5.85
CA ILE A 18 -84.94 -3.66 -7.03
C ILE A 18 -84.33 -4.96 -7.55
N VAL A 19 -85.19 -5.94 -7.82
CA VAL A 19 -84.82 -7.21 -8.45
C VAL A 19 -85.72 -7.45 -9.65
N LEU A 20 -85.13 -7.47 -10.85
CA LEU A 20 -85.80 -7.84 -12.09
C LEU A 20 -85.30 -9.20 -12.55
N ARG A 21 -86.22 -10.11 -12.87
CA ARG A 21 -85.92 -11.43 -13.42
C ARG A 21 -86.38 -11.49 -14.86
N PHE A 22 -85.57 -12.07 -15.72
CA PHE A 22 -85.85 -12.16 -17.14
C PHE A 22 -85.72 -13.62 -17.60
N ASP A 23 -86.73 -14.12 -18.29
CA ASP A 23 -86.79 -15.52 -18.74
C ASP A 23 -86.38 -15.70 -20.21
N GLY A 24 -85.79 -14.65 -20.80
CA GLY A 24 -85.45 -14.57 -22.22
C GLY A 24 -86.54 -13.91 -23.07
N GLY A 25 -86.41 -13.99 -24.39
CA GLY A 25 -87.39 -13.40 -25.32
C GLY A 25 -87.35 -11.87 -25.36
N VAL A 26 -88.51 -11.25 -25.54
CA VAL A 26 -88.71 -9.79 -25.62
C VAL A 26 -89.37 -9.29 -24.34
N ALA A 27 -88.60 -8.59 -23.49
CA ALA A 27 -89.09 -7.96 -22.28
C ALA A 27 -89.35 -6.46 -22.51
N GLY A 28 -90.59 -6.01 -22.32
CA GLY A 28 -90.96 -4.60 -22.40
C GLY A 28 -90.89 -3.89 -21.06
N ILE A 29 -90.21 -2.75 -20.98
CA ILE A 29 -90.23 -1.86 -19.81
C ILE A 29 -91.12 -0.66 -20.13
N VAL A 30 -92.18 -0.47 -19.35
CA VAL A 30 -93.23 0.52 -19.58
C VAL A 30 -93.50 1.35 -18.33
N GLY A 31 -94.15 2.49 -18.49
CA GLY A 31 -94.49 3.39 -17.37
C GLY A 31 -94.56 4.85 -17.79
N PRO A 32 -95.11 5.75 -16.96
CA PRO A 32 -95.24 7.17 -17.29
C PRO A 32 -93.87 7.85 -17.47
N ASN A 33 -93.84 8.98 -18.17
CA ASN A 33 -92.61 9.74 -18.38
C ASN A 33 -92.04 10.22 -17.04
N GLY A 34 -90.71 10.10 -16.86
CA GLY A 34 -90.04 10.43 -15.60
C GLY A 34 -90.13 9.36 -14.50
N SER A 35 -90.72 8.19 -14.75
CA SER A 35 -90.80 7.08 -13.77
C SER A 35 -89.49 6.33 -13.52
N GLY A 36 -88.38 6.69 -14.19
CA GLY A 36 -87.08 6.05 -14.01
C GLY A 36 -86.80 4.83 -14.90
N LYS A 37 -87.60 4.58 -15.94
CA LYS A 37 -87.43 3.47 -16.90
C LYS A 37 -86.02 3.37 -17.46
N SER A 38 -85.51 4.49 -18.00
CA SER A 38 -84.20 4.53 -18.64
C SER A 38 -83.03 4.40 -17.64
N ASN A 39 -83.27 4.48 -16.32
CA ASN A 39 -82.21 4.21 -15.33
C ASN A 39 -81.80 2.73 -15.32
N ILE A 40 -82.61 1.81 -15.86
CA ILE A 40 -82.22 0.41 -16.08
C ILE A 40 -81.07 0.32 -17.09
N ASN A 41 -81.20 1.06 -18.20
CA ASN A 41 -80.17 1.13 -19.23
C ASN A 41 -78.85 1.68 -18.63
N ASP A 42 -78.94 2.76 -17.87
CA ASP A 42 -77.78 3.36 -17.19
C ASP A 42 -77.14 2.39 -16.19
N ALA A 43 -77.94 1.63 -15.44
CA ALA A 43 -77.45 0.63 -14.49
C ALA A 43 -76.67 -0.48 -15.20
N ILE A 44 -77.16 -0.95 -16.35
CA ILE A 44 -76.50 -1.98 -17.15
C ILE A 44 -75.18 -1.44 -17.73
N ARG A 45 -75.19 -0.26 -18.36
CA ARG A 45 -73.99 0.42 -18.89
C ARG A 45 -72.93 0.61 -17.82
N TRP A 46 -73.36 1.04 -16.63
CA TRP A 46 -72.47 1.32 -15.51
C TRP A 46 -71.75 0.08 -15.02
N VAL A 47 -72.45 -1.05 -14.86
CA VAL A 47 -71.82 -2.33 -14.44
C VAL A 47 -70.88 -2.89 -15.51
N LEU A 48 -71.24 -2.75 -16.79
CA LEU A 48 -70.42 -3.23 -17.92
C LEU A 48 -69.18 -2.37 -18.22
N GLY A 49 -68.90 -1.38 -17.37
CA GLY A 49 -67.61 -0.68 -17.35
C GLY A 49 -67.60 0.70 -18.01
N GLU A 50 -68.75 1.34 -18.21
CA GLU A 50 -68.81 2.74 -18.64
C GLU A 50 -68.24 3.67 -17.56
N GLN A 51 -67.32 4.55 -17.95
CA GLN A 51 -66.60 5.47 -17.07
C GLN A 51 -67.02 6.94 -17.28
N SER A 52 -67.66 7.25 -18.40
CA SER A 52 -68.17 8.59 -18.70
C SER A 52 -69.44 8.88 -17.90
N SER A 53 -69.40 9.87 -17.01
CA SER A 53 -70.58 10.38 -16.29
C SER A 53 -71.62 10.95 -17.28
N LYS A 54 -71.16 11.60 -18.36
CA LYS A 54 -72.01 12.18 -19.40
C LYS A 54 -72.87 11.12 -20.11
N GLU A 55 -72.28 9.98 -20.45
CA GLU A 55 -73.00 8.85 -21.10
C GLU A 55 -74.04 8.21 -20.18
N LEU A 56 -73.85 8.35 -18.86
CA LEU A 56 -74.80 7.93 -17.84
C LEU A 56 -75.74 9.05 -17.42
N ARG A 57 -75.85 10.16 -18.18
CA ARG A 57 -76.73 11.29 -17.87
C ARG A 57 -76.50 11.88 -16.47
N GLY A 58 -75.23 12.09 -16.12
CA GLY A 58 -74.80 12.80 -14.91
C GLY A 58 -73.59 13.70 -15.20
N ASP A 59 -73.27 14.61 -14.29
CA ASP A 59 -72.12 15.50 -14.41
C ASP A 59 -70.87 14.85 -13.79
N THR A 60 -71.04 14.21 -12.64
CA THR A 60 -70.01 13.46 -11.92
C THR A 60 -70.35 11.98 -11.81
N MET A 61 -69.35 11.12 -11.55
CA MET A 61 -69.62 9.69 -11.34
C MET A 61 -70.41 9.40 -10.06
N GLU A 62 -70.41 10.32 -9.09
CA GLU A 62 -71.18 10.16 -7.85
C GLU A 62 -72.68 10.38 -8.06
N ASP A 63 -73.08 11.00 -9.17
CA ASP A 63 -74.49 11.25 -9.53
C ASP A 63 -75.26 9.96 -9.86
N VAL A 64 -74.56 8.83 -10.01
CA VAL A 64 -75.20 7.52 -10.11
C VAL A 64 -75.78 7.05 -8.77
N ILE A 65 -75.40 7.67 -7.64
CA ILE A 65 -75.89 7.34 -6.31
C ILE A 65 -77.18 8.13 -6.05
N PHE A 66 -78.21 7.48 -5.50
CA PHE A 66 -79.49 8.13 -5.19
C PHE A 66 -79.30 9.41 -4.37
N ALA A 67 -79.71 10.54 -4.94
CA ALA A 67 -79.54 11.88 -4.38
C ALA A 67 -80.61 12.25 -3.33
N GLY A 68 -81.52 11.32 -3.00
CA GLY A 68 -82.64 11.58 -2.09
C GLY A 68 -83.87 12.12 -2.81
N SER A 69 -84.99 12.14 -2.09
CA SER A 69 -86.25 12.76 -2.52
C SER A 69 -86.87 13.55 -1.37
N LYS A 70 -88.00 14.23 -1.62
CA LYS A 70 -88.74 14.93 -0.55
C LYS A 70 -89.20 14.01 0.59
N THR A 71 -89.24 12.69 0.36
CA THR A 71 -89.74 11.69 1.32
C THR A 71 -88.69 10.66 1.75
N VAL A 72 -87.55 10.55 1.06
CA VAL A 72 -86.52 9.54 1.34
C VAL A 72 -85.13 10.21 1.35
N GLN A 73 -84.33 9.94 2.37
CA GLN A 73 -82.99 10.50 2.51
C GLN A 73 -82.04 10.03 1.38
N PRO A 74 -81.02 10.82 1.02
CA PRO A 74 -79.98 10.40 0.08
C PRO A 74 -79.22 9.17 0.58
N MET A 75 -78.72 8.35 -0.36
CA MET A 75 -77.89 7.20 -0.04
C MET A 75 -76.41 7.50 -0.23
N ASN A 76 -75.57 6.78 0.51
CA ASN A 76 -74.11 6.91 0.44
C ASN A 76 -73.45 5.85 -0.46
N LYS A 77 -74.21 4.86 -0.94
CA LYS A 77 -73.72 3.72 -1.70
C LYS A 77 -74.69 3.39 -2.83
N ALA A 78 -74.16 3.18 -4.04
CA ALA A 78 -74.86 2.54 -5.14
C ALA A 78 -74.23 1.17 -5.40
N GLN A 79 -75.09 0.16 -5.61
CA GLN A 79 -74.68 -1.17 -6.00
C GLN A 79 -75.62 -1.69 -7.08
N VAL A 80 -75.04 -2.17 -8.16
CA VAL A 80 -75.78 -2.84 -9.24
C VAL A 80 -75.07 -4.16 -9.55
N SER A 81 -75.86 -5.22 -9.71
CA SER A 81 -75.38 -6.57 -10.05
C SER A 81 -76.18 -7.12 -11.22
N LEU A 82 -75.49 -7.66 -12.22
CA LEU A 82 -76.06 -8.32 -13.39
C LEU A 82 -75.66 -9.79 -13.36
N THR A 83 -76.62 -10.69 -13.43
CA THR A 83 -76.37 -12.13 -13.51
C THR A 83 -76.75 -12.66 -14.88
N PHE A 84 -75.78 -13.29 -15.53
CA PHE A 84 -75.92 -13.89 -16.85
C PHE A 84 -75.83 -15.42 -16.77
N ASP A 85 -76.66 -16.12 -17.54
CA ASP A 85 -76.50 -17.56 -17.81
C ASP A 85 -75.36 -17.74 -18.82
N ASN A 86 -74.35 -18.55 -18.48
CA ASN A 86 -73.16 -18.85 -19.29
C ASN A 86 -73.05 -20.36 -19.64
N LYS A 87 -74.17 -21.08 -19.71
CA LYS A 87 -74.19 -22.49 -20.17
C LYS A 87 -73.66 -22.68 -21.60
N ASP A 88 -73.80 -21.67 -22.45
CA ASP A 88 -73.25 -21.68 -23.81
C ASP A 88 -71.71 -21.52 -23.87
N ARG A 89 -71.04 -21.35 -22.72
CA ARG A 89 -69.58 -21.20 -22.55
C ARG A 89 -68.92 -20.20 -23.52
N ILE A 90 -69.59 -19.06 -23.72
CA ILE A 90 -69.10 -17.95 -24.55
C ILE A 90 -67.98 -17.17 -23.83
N SER A 91 -68.01 -17.17 -22.50
CA SER A 91 -66.99 -16.51 -21.66
C SER A 91 -65.82 -17.44 -21.34
N SER A 92 -64.64 -16.85 -21.08
CA SER A 92 -63.45 -17.52 -20.54
C SER A 92 -63.56 -17.96 -19.07
N ILE A 93 -64.66 -17.62 -18.39
CA ILE A 93 -64.93 -18.01 -17.00
C ILE A 93 -65.70 -19.33 -16.97
N ASP A 94 -65.14 -20.33 -16.27
CA ASP A 94 -65.76 -21.65 -16.09
C ASP A 94 -66.79 -21.63 -14.96
N ALA A 95 -67.93 -20.99 -15.21
CA ALA A 95 -69.08 -20.96 -14.32
C ALA A 95 -70.38 -20.94 -15.14
N ASP A 96 -71.42 -21.62 -14.64
CA ASP A 96 -72.74 -21.67 -15.29
C ASP A 96 -73.50 -20.35 -15.19
N PHE A 97 -73.25 -19.58 -14.13
CA PHE A 97 -73.74 -18.21 -13.97
C PHE A 97 -72.58 -17.26 -13.73
N ILE A 98 -72.62 -16.10 -14.38
CA ILE A 98 -71.65 -15.03 -14.20
C ILE A 98 -72.38 -13.83 -13.61
N THR A 99 -72.01 -13.42 -12.40
CA THR A 99 -72.51 -12.21 -11.75
C THR A 99 -71.45 -11.12 -11.80
N ILE A 100 -71.74 -10.03 -12.50
CA ILE A 100 -70.90 -8.83 -12.54
C ILE A 100 -71.53 -7.79 -11.62
N SER A 101 -70.77 -7.30 -10.64
CA SER A 101 -71.24 -6.27 -9.71
C SER A 101 -70.32 -5.06 -9.72
N ARG A 102 -70.90 -3.87 -9.59
CA ARG A 102 -70.17 -2.63 -9.39
C ARG A 102 -70.70 -1.90 -8.17
N VAL A 103 -69.78 -1.40 -7.34
CA VAL A 103 -70.09 -0.71 -6.09
C VAL A 103 -69.37 0.64 -6.05
N LEU A 104 -70.11 1.70 -5.73
CA LEU A 104 -69.57 3.04 -5.56
C LEU A 104 -70.08 3.67 -4.26
N GLU A 105 -69.17 4.23 -3.46
CA GLU A 105 -69.48 4.95 -2.22
C GLU A 105 -69.09 6.43 -2.30
N ARG A 106 -69.97 7.34 -1.84
CA ARG A 106 -69.70 8.80 -1.82
C ARG A 106 -68.49 9.12 -0.95
N GLY A 107 -67.60 10.00 -1.43
CA GLY A 107 -66.53 10.61 -0.63
C GLY A 107 -65.35 9.70 -0.23
N LYS A 108 -65.43 8.38 -0.46
CA LYS A 108 -64.33 7.43 -0.20
C LYS A 108 -63.53 7.04 -1.44
N GLY A 109 -63.97 7.44 -2.64
CA GLY A 109 -63.32 7.09 -3.91
C GLY A 109 -63.31 5.60 -4.26
N ILE A 110 -64.08 4.78 -3.53
CA ILE A 110 -64.16 3.34 -3.75
C ILE A 110 -65.11 3.09 -4.93
N ASN A 111 -64.54 2.65 -6.05
CA ASN A 111 -65.24 2.26 -7.28
C ASN A 111 -64.74 0.87 -7.68
N ASP A 112 -65.29 -0.15 -7.03
CA ASP A 112 -64.82 -1.53 -7.15
C ASP A 112 -65.74 -2.35 -8.07
N TYR A 113 -65.11 -3.21 -8.87
CA TYR A 113 -65.76 -4.21 -9.70
C TYR A 113 -65.59 -5.59 -9.07
N PHE A 114 -66.61 -6.41 -9.22
CA PHE A 114 -66.61 -7.79 -8.77
C PHE A 114 -67.12 -8.72 -9.87
N ILE A 115 -66.50 -9.88 -10.00
CA ILE A 115 -66.96 -10.99 -10.85
C ILE A 115 -67.18 -12.18 -9.92
N ASN A 116 -68.39 -12.71 -9.87
CA ASN A 116 -68.79 -13.80 -8.97
C ASN A 116 -68.42 -13.57 -7.49
N GLY A 117 -68.38 -12.30 -7.06
CA GLY A 117 -68.01 -11.90 -5.70
C GLY A 117 -66.53 -11.61 -5.48
N GLU A 118 -65.64 -11.93 -6.42
CA GLU A 118 -64.20 -11.62 -6.32
C GLU A 118 -63.86 -10.27 -6.95
N LYS A 119 -62.92 -9.53 -6.35
CA LYS A 119 -62.52 -8.20 -6.83
C LYS A 119 -61.79 -8.30 -8.17
N ALA A 120 -62.28 -7.58 -9.18
CA ALA A 120 -61.76 -7.58 -10.54
C ALA A 120 -61.27 -6.19 -10.97
N ARG A 121 -60.30 -6.12 -11.90
CA ARG A 121 -59.88 -4.85 -12.49
C ARG A 121 -60.80 -4.48 -13.64
N HIS A 122 -60.92 -3.18 -13.91
CA HIS A 122 -61.67 -2.68 -15.07
C HIS A 122 -61.20 -3.29 -16.41
N LYS A 123 -59.89 -3.55 -16.57
CA LYS A 123 -59.35 -4.24 -17.75
C LYS A 123 -59.94 -5.64 -17.93
N ASP A 124 -60.17 -6.36 -16.84
CA ASP A 124 -60.69 -7.73 -16.85
C ASP A 124 -62.19 -7.72 -17.19
N ILE A 125 -62.95 -6.77 -16.64
CA ILE A 125 -64.37 -6.52 -17.01
C ILE A 125 -64.50 -6.16 -18.49
N LYS A 126 -63.62 -5.28 -18.99
CA LYS A 126 -63.61 -4.87 -20.41
C LYS A 126 -63.25 -6.02 -21.33
N ALA A 127 -62.31 -6.88 -20.94
CA ALA A 127 -61.96 -8.08 -21.69
C ALA A 127 -63.14 -9.06 -21.74
N LEU A 128 -63.80 -9.32 -20.60
CA LEU A 128 -64.99 -10.17 -20.51
C LEU A 128 -66.14 -9.63 -21.38
N ALA A 129 -66.39 -8.32 -21.33
CA ALA A 129 -67.42 -7.68 -22.13
C ALA A 129 -67.10 -7.72 -23.64
N MET A 130 -65.81 -7.65 -24.02
CA MET A 130 -65.36 -7.84 -25.42
C MET A 130 -65.48 -9.30 -25.89
N GLU A 131 -65.30 -10.29 -25.01
CA GLU A 131 -65.43 -11.71 -25.35
C GLU A 131 -66.90 -12.12 -25.53
N THR A 132 -67.79 -11.53 -24.74
CA THR A 132 -69.22 -11.84 -24.74
C THR A 132 -70.03 -11.02 -25.74
N GLY A 133 -69.44 -9.99 -26.35
CA GLY A 133 -70.12 -9.08 -27.27
C GLY A 133 -71.03 -8.05 -26.59
N ILE A 134 -71.00 -7.94 -25.26
CA ILE A 134 -71.79 -7.02 -24.43
C ILE A 134 -70.91 -5.84 -23.93
N GLY A 135 -69.83 -5.54 -24.66
CA GLY A 135 -68.91 -4.44 -24.37
C GLY A 135 -69.51 -3.06 -24.58
N LYS A 136 -68.66 -2.03 -24.60
CA LYS A 136 -68.98 -0.61 -24.94
C LYS A 136 -69.67 -0.41 -26.32
N SER A 137 -70.10 -1.49 -26.94
CA SER A 137 -70.76 -1.54 -28.23
C SER A 137 -72.00 -0.69 -28.27
N SER A 138 -72.05 0.21 -29.25
CA SER A 138 -73.27 0.91 -29.67
C SER A 138 -74.34 -0.05 -30.19
N LEU A 139 -73.98 -1.32 -30.46
CA LEU A 139 -74.87 -2.35 -31.01
C LEU A 139 -75.65 -3.15 -29.95
N ALA A 140 -75.11 -3.36 -28.74
CA ALA A 140 -75.85 -4.06 -27.68
C ALA A 140 -76.85 -3.15 -26.96
N ILE A 141 -76.62 -1.84 -26.98
CA ILE A 141 -77.49 -0.85 -26.35
C ILE A 141 -77.78 0.28 -27.34
N ILE A 142 -78.97 0.24 -27.92
CA ILE A 142 -79.41 1.19 -28.93
C ILE A 142 -80.42 2.14 -28.30
N SER A 143 -80.08 3.43 -28.31
CA SER A 143 -81.02 4.51 -27.98
C SER A 143 -81.44 5.26 -29.25
N GLN A 144 -82.44 6.12 -29.14
CA GLN A 144 -82.82 7.05 -30.20
C GLN A 144 -81.64 7.88 -30.75
N GLY A 145 -80.67 8.24 -29.89
CA GLY A 145 -79.43 8.93 -30.30
C GLY A 145 -78.54 8.05 -31.18
N THR A 146 -78.29 6.81 -30.75
CA THR A 146 -77.48 5.84 -31.50
C THR A 146 -78.03 5.56 -32.90
N VAL A 147 -79.36 5.45 -33.05
CA VAL A 147 -79.99 5.26 -34.36
C VAL A 147 -79.77 6.48 -35.27
N SER A 148 -79.82 7.69 -34.70
CA SER A 148 -79.53 8.92 -35.43
C SER A 148 -78.05 8.99 -35.85
N ASP A 149 -77.14 8.56 -34.98
CA ASP A 149 -75.70 8.51 -35.25
C ASP A 149 -75.35 7.50 -36.36
N ILE A 150 -75.97 6.32 -36.37
CA ILE A 150 -75.77 5.32 -37.44
C ILE A 150 -76.21 5.88 -38.80
N ALA A 151 -77.31 6.64 -38.83
CA ALA A 151 -77.81 7.24 -40.07
C ALA A 151 -76.97 8.44 -40.55
N GLN A 152 -76.28 9.15 -39.65
CA GLN A 152 -75.56 10.40 -39.93
C GLN A 152 -74.03 10.26 -39.96
N SER A 153 -73.49 9.15 -39.48
CA SER A 153 -72.06 8.88 -39.38
C SER A 153 -71.33 8.82 -40.72
N SER A 154 -70.04 9.18 -40.69
CA SER A 154 -69.14 9.01 -41.84
C SER A 154 -68.99 7.53 -42.20
N ASP A 155 -68.53 7.23 -43.41
CA ASP A 155 -68.30 5.84 -43.82
C ASP A 155 -67.21 5.16 -42.96
N ASP A 156 -66.24 5.92 -42.44
CA ASP A 156 -65.18 5.44 -41.54
C ASP A 156 -65.70 5.16 -40.13
N ASP A 157 -66.58 6.01 -39.61
CA ASP A 157 -67.22 5.79 -38.31
C ASP A 157 -68.18 4.60 -38.38
N ARG A 158 -68.90 4.43 -39.50
CA ARG A 158 -69.76 3.26 -39.73
C ARG A 158 -68.98 1.96 -39.77
N ARG A 159 -67.75 1.97 -40.26
CA ARG A 159 -66.88 0.79 -40.24
C ARG A 159 -66.62 0.29 -38.81
N LEU A 160 -66.54 1.17 -37.81
CA LEU A 160 -66.36 0.76 -36.41
C LEU A 160 -67.48 -0.19 -35.93
N ILE A 161 -68.70 0.02 -36.42
CA ILE A 161 -69.87 -0.83 -36.13
C ILE A 161 -69.67 -2.24 -36.70
N PHE A 162 -69.17 -2.35 -37.94
CA PHE A 162 -68.87 -3.63 -38.57
C PHE A 162 -67.64 -4.31 -37.97
N GLU A 163 -66.62 -3.55 -37.55
CA GLU A 163 -65.47 -4.09 -36.83
C GLU A 163 -65.89 -4.75 -35.52
N GLU A 164 -66.82 -4.11 -34.82
CA GLU A 164 -67.36 -4.63 -33.58
C GLU A 164 -68.22 -5.88 -33.82
N ALA A 165 -69.12 -5.84 -34.81
CA ALA A 165 -69.92 -7.00 -35.20
C ALA A 165 -69.06 -8.19 -35.70
N ALA A 166 -67.93 -7.92 -36.37
CA ALA A 166 -66.97 -8.94 -36.78
C ALA A 166 -66.17 -9.54 -35.61
N GLY A 167 -66.24 -8.93 -34.42
CA GLY A 167 -65.44 -9.31 -33.26
C GLY A 167 -63.94 -9.12 -33.48
N VAL A 168 -63.52 -8.14 -34.30
CA VAL A 168 -62.10 -7.91 -34.60
C VAL A 168 -61.38 -7.06 -33.55
N SER A 169 -62.11 -6.47 -32.61
CA SER A 169 -61.60 -5.60 -31.55
C SER A 169 -60.48 -6.25 -30.72
N LYS A 170 -60.58 -7.56 -30.42
CA LYS A 170 -59.53 -8.33 -29.70
C LYS A 170 -58.21 -8.37 -30.48
N TYR A 171 -58.26 -8.56 -31.79
CA TYR A 171 -57.08 -8.63 -32.64
C TYR A 171 -56.46 -7.24 -32.85
N LYS A 172 -57.29 -6.20 -33.01
CA LYS A 172 -56.83 -4.80 -33.13
C LYS A 172 -56.12 -4.34 -31.86
N PHE A 173 -56.64 -4.69 -30.67
CA PHE A 173 -55.99 -4.40 -29.40
C PHE A 173 -54.61 -5.07 -29.28
N ARG A 174 -54.52 -6.37 -29.61
CA ARG A 174 -53.24 -7.10 -29.59
C ARG A 174 -52.25 -6.55 -30.62
N LYS A 175 -52.74 -6.09 -31.79
CA LYS A 175 -51.90 -5.48 -32.83
C LYS A 175 -51.24 -4.21 -32.31
N ILE A 176 -52.01 -3.32 -31.69
CA ILE A 176 -51.49 -2.08 -31.08
C ILE A 176 -50.43 -2.38 -30.02
N GLU A 177 -50.62 -3.43 -29.21
CA GLU A 177 -49.62 -3.83 -28.21
C GLU A 177 -48.32 -4.33 -28.87
N ALA A 178 -48.42 -5.17 -29.90
CA ALA A 178 -47.26 -5.65 -30.64
C ALA A 178 -46.52 -4.52 -31.38
N THR A 179 -47.24 -3.55 -31.95
CA THR A 179 -46.65 -2.37 -32.61
C THR A 179 -45.89 -1.50 -31.61
N ARG A 180 -46.42 -1.27 -30.40
CA ARG A 180 -45.69 -0.53 -29.36
C ARG A 180 -44.41 -1.25 -28.92
N LYS A 181 -44.45 -2.58 -28.80
CA LYS A 181 -43.25 -3.38 -28.47
C LYS A 181 -42.21 -3.30 -29.59
N LEU A 182 -42.65 -3.32 -30.85
CA LEU A 182 -41.79 -3.16 -32.01
C LEU A 182 -41.06 -1.81 -32.02
N GLU A 183 -41.80 -0.71 -31.83
CA GLU A 183 -41.22 0.63 -31.76
C GLU A 183 -40.18 0.75 -30.64
N SER A 184 -40.48 0.18 -29.47
CA SER A 184 -39.52 0.13 -28.36
C SER A 184 -38.26 -0.66 -28.73
N ALA A 185 -38.41 -1.83 -29.36
CA ALA A 185 -37.26 -2.64 -29.78
C ALA A 185 -36.39 -1.90 -30.81
N ASP A 186 -36.99 -1.19 -31.77
CA ASP A 186 -36.26 -0.39 -32.76
C ASP A 186 -35.47 0.77 -32.13
N GLN A 187 -36.01 1.41 -31.10
CA GLN A 187 -35.29 2.44 -30.35
C GLN A 187 -34.12 1.83 -29.57
N THR A 188 -34.34 0.69 -28.90
CA THR A 188 -33.28 -0.01 -28.18
C THR A 188 -32.14 -0.43 -29.10
N LEU A 189 -32.44 -0.98 -30.29
CA LEU A 189 -31.42 -1.38 -31.26
C LEU A 189 -30.53 -0.22 -31.69
N LYS A 190 -31.11 0.95 -32.01
CA LYS A 190 -30.34 2.15 -32.37
C LYS A 190 -29.34 2.56 -31.29
N ILE A 191 -29.76 2.48 -30.02
CA ILE A 191 -28.89 2.82 -28.88
C ILE A 191 -27.76 1.80 -28.76
N VAL A 192 -28.09 0.50 -28.81
CA VAL A 192 -27.11 -0.58 -28.70
C VAL A 192 -26.10 -0.55 -29.85
N ASP A 193 -26.54 -0.34 -31.09
CA ASP A 193 -25.65 -0.24 -32.25
C ASP A 193 -24.68 0.95 -32.16
N THR A 194 -25.15 2.09 -31.66
CA THR A 194 -24.29 3.26 -31.44
C THR A 194 -23.20 2.95 -30.42
N LYS A 195 -23.57 2.28 -29.32
CA LYS A 195 -22.65 1.85 -28.27
C LYS A 195 -21.62 0.83 -28.76
N ILE A 196 -22.06 -0.17 -29.54
CA ILE A 196 -21.18 -1.18 -30.13
C ILE A 196 -20.13 -0.51 -31.04
N ASN A 197 -20.54 0.41 -31.91
CA ASN A 197 -19.62 1.12 -32.81
C ASN A 197 -18.57 1.97 -32.07
N GLU A 198 -18.95 2.58 -30.94
CA GLU A 198 -18.02 3.32 -30.08
C GLU A 198 -17.01 2.38 -29.41
N LEU A 199 -17.51 1.27 -28.85
CA LEU A 199 -16.67 0.24 -28.22
C LEU A 199 -15.69 -0.38 -29.24
N GLU A 200 -16.14 -0.67 -30.46
CA GLU A 200 -15.30 -1.25 -31.52
C GLU A 200 -14.10 -0.34 -31.88
N LYS A 201 -14.35 0.96 -32.04
CA LYS A 201 -13.28 1.95 -32.29
C LYS A 201 -12.27 1.94 -31.15
N ARG A 202 -12.75 1.96 -29.90
CA ARG A 202 -11.87 1.95 -28.71
C ARG A 202 -11.08 0.64 -28.63
N LEU A 203 -11.71 -0.49 -28.91
CA LEU A 203 -11.12 -1.82 -28.86
C LEU A 203 -10.00 -1.97 -29.91
N SER A 204 -10.15 -1.38 -31.09
CA SER A 204 -9.10 -1.40 -32.13
C SER A 204 -7.79 -0.71 -31.68
N VAL A 205 -7.90 0.36 -30.89
CA VAL A 205 -6.75 1.10 -30.34
C VAL A 205 -6.15 0.34 -29.16
N LEU A 206 -7.01 -0.08 -28.23
CA LEU A 206 -6.60 -0.84 -27.05
C LEU A 206 -5.92 -2.16 -27.42
N LYS A 207 -6.39 -2.85 -28.47
CA LYS A 207 -5.76 -4.08 -28.96
C LYS A 207 -4.30 -3.88 -29.35
N LYS A 208 -3.99 -2.82 -30.11
CA LYS A 208 -2.61 -2.51 -30.51
C LYS A 208 -1.73 -2.17 -29.30
N GLN A 209 -2.30 -1.47 -28.31
CA GLN A 209 -1.60 -1.15 -27.07
C GLN A 209 -1.35 -2.39 -26.21
N ALA A 210 -2.35 -3.26 -26.08
CA ALA A 210 -2.27 -4.52 -25.37
C ALA A 210 -1.26 -5.48 -26.02
N GLU A 211 -1.25 -5.63 -27.34
CA GLU A 211 -0.25 -6.43 -28.08
C GLU A 211 1.18 -5.95 -27.80
N LYS A 212 1.38 -4.62 -27.75
CA LYS A 212 2.66 -4.02 -27.39
C LYS A 212 3.03 -4.30 -25.93
N ALA A 213 2.06 -4.23 -25.02
CA ALA A 213 2.24 -4.53 -23.61
C ALA A 213 2.55 -6.01 -23.35
N TYR A 214 1.91 -6.93 -24.09
CA TYR A 214 2.22 -8.36 -24.04
C TYR A 214 3.65 -8.65 -24.48
N LYS A 215 4.10 -8.05 -25.60
CA LYS A 215 5.50 -8.17 -26.05
C LYS A 215 6.48 -7.62 -25.02
N TYR A 216 6.21 -6.44 -24.46
CA TYR A 216 7.04 -5.87 -23.40
C TYR A 216 7.13 -6.80 -22.19
N LYS A 217 5.99 -7.36 -21.74
CA LYS A 217 5.95 -8.28 -20.60
C LYS A 217 6.82 -9.51 -20.85
N GLN A 218 6.69 -10.12 -22.03
CA GLN A 218 7.49 -11.28 -22.42
C GLN A 218 8.99 -10.97 -22.44
N ILE A 219 9.40 -9.90 -23.14
CA ILE A 219 10.82 -9.50 -23.23
C ILE A 219 11.36 -9.10 -21.85
N SER A 220 10.54 -8.46 -21.02
CA SER A 220 10.92 -8.09 -19.65
C SER A 220 11.09 -9.29 -18.74
N ASP A 221 10.26 -10.33 -18.88
CA ASP A 221 10.39 -11.59 -18.15
C ASP A 221 11.64 -12.36 -18.62
N ASP A 222 11.90 -12.41 -19.93
CA ASP A 222 13.11 -13.02 -20.50
C ASP A 222 14.38 -12.28 -20.05
N LEU A 223 14.36 -10.95 -20.07
CA LEU A 223 15.43 -10.11 -19.55
C LEU A 223 15.67 -10.40 -18.07
N LYS A 224 14.62 -10.47 -17.26
CA LYS A 224 14.74 -10.79 -15.83
C LYS A 224 15.39 -12.15 -15.63
N ASN A 225 14.96 -13.18 -16.35
CA ASN A 225 15.50 -14.53 -16.20
C ASN A 225 17.00 -14.59 -16.50
N ILE A 226 17.42 -13.96 -17.61
CA ILE A 226 18.81 -13.99 -18.05
C ILE A 226 19.67 -13.05 -17.21
N GLU A 227 19.21 -11.83 -16.93
CA GLU A 227 19.96 -10.83 -16.20
C GLU A 227 20.18 -11.23 -14.73
N VAL A 228 19.16 -11.77 -14.06
CA VAL A 228 19.30 -12.26 -12.68
C VAL A 228 20.30 -13.42 -12.64
N GLY A 229 20.22 -14.37 -13.55
CA GLY A 229 21.20 -15.47 -13.64
C GLY A 229 22.63 -14.96 -13.88
N TYR A 230 22.79 -13.95 -14.73
CA TYR A 230 24.10 -13.33 -15.00
C TYR A 230 24.65 -12.59 -13.78
N LEU A 231 23.80 -11.84 -13.06
CA LEU A 231 24.17 -11.15 -11.83
C LEU A 231 24.61 -12.14 -10.74
N VAL A 232 23.91 -13.27 -10.58
CA VAL A 232 24.31 -14.32 -9.64
C VAL A 232 25.72 -14.83 -9.97
N TYR A 233 26.00 -15.11 -11.25
CA TYR A 233 27.31 -15.55 -11.69
C TYR A 233 28.42 -14.52 -11.39
N GLU A 234 28.21 -13.24 -11.76
CA GLU A 234 29.19 -12.18 -11.49
C GLU A 234 29.39 -11.94 -9.99
N ILE A 235 28.32 -12.00 -9.18
CA ILE A 235 28.43 -11.90 -7.73
C ILE A 235 29.26 -13.06 -7.17
N GLU A 236 29.04 -14.31 -7.59
CA GLU A 236 29.83 -15.45 -7.11
C GLU A 236 31.29 -15.37 -7.51
N LYS A 237 31.57 -14.99 -8.76
CA LYS A 237 32.92 -14.78 -9.28
C LYS A 237 33.65 -13.67 -8.51
N ASN A 238 33.02 -12.50 -8.37
CA ASN A 238 33.61 -11.37 -7.66
C ASN A 238 33.74 -11.65 -6.16
N THR A 239 32.83 -12.44 -5.56
CA THR A 239 32.97 -12.90 -4.17
C THR A 239 34.20 -13.78 -3.99
N LYS A 240 34.43 -14.75 -4.89
CA LYS A 240 35.61 -15.63 -4.84
C LYS A 240 36.91 -14.81 -4.95
N ILE A 241 36.97 -13.90 -5.92
CA ILE A 241 38.12 -13.01 -6.14
C ILE A 241 38.35 -12.13 -4.91
N HIS A 242 37.30 -11.51 -4.37
CA HIS A 242 37.39 -10.65 -3.20
C HIS A 242 37.89 -11.42 -1.97
N ASN A 243 37.35 -12.61 -1.71
CA ASN A 243 37.77 -13.41 -0.56
C ASN A 243 39.24 -13.83 -0.66
N GLN A 244 39.67 -14.32 -1.83
CA GLN A 244 41.06 -14.71 -2.06
C GLN A 244 42.02 -13.53 -1.90
N LEU A 245 41.73 -12.40 -2.56
CA LEU A 245 42.60 -11.21 -2.47
C LEU A 245 42.56 -10.57 -1.09
N SER A 246 41.42 -10.60 -0.39
CA SER A 246 41.31 -10.08 0.97
C SER A 246 42.11 -10.91 1.97
N GLU A 247 42.21 -12.23 1.77
CA GLU A 247 43.03 -13.11 2.59
C GLU A 247 44.52 -12.88 2.32
N GLU A 248 44.91 -12.70 1.05
CA GLU A 248 46.30 -12.36 0.67
C GLU A 248 46.73 -10.96 1.12
N LEU A 249 45.78 -10.02 1.27
CA LEU A 249 46.02 -8.66 1.76
C LEU A 249 45.91 -8.55 3.29
N ALA A 250 45.45 -9.60 3.98
CA ALA A 250 45.35 -9.62 5.42
C ALA A 250 46.76 -9.51 6.03
N GLY A 251 46.94 -8.56 6.95
CA GLY A 251 48.25 -8.29 7.57
C GLY A 251 49.20 -7.42 6.75
N VAL A 252 48.97 -7.19 5.45
CA VAL A 252 49.82 -6.28 4.64
C VAL A 252 49.76 -4.86 5.20
N ALA A 253 48.58 -4.37 5.55
CA ALA A 253 48.41 -3.05 6.17
C ALA A 253 49.12 -2.94 7.54
N GLU A 254 49.12 -4.01 8.34
CA GLU A 254 49.84 -4.03 9.63
C GLU A 254 51.35 -3.99 9.40
N THR A 255 51.87 -4.76 8.44
CA THR A 255 53.29 -4.73 8.07
C THR A 255 53.69 -3.38 7.47
N GLU A 256 52.83 -2.74 6.67
CA GLU A 256 53.08 -1.40 6.13
C GLU A 256 53.20 -0.35 7.25
N ILE A 257 52.29 -0.40 8.23
CA ILE A 257 52.32 0.48 9.41
C ILE A 257 53.57 0.22 10.24
N ALA A 258 53.96 -1.05 10.42
CA ALA A 258 55.17 -1.42 11.15
C ALA A 258 56.43 -0.86 10.46
N TYR A 259 56.59 -1.06 9.15
CA TYR A 259 57.72 -0.50 8.40
C TYR A 259 57.73 1.03 8.45
N LYS A 260 56.58 1.70 8.31
CA LYS A 260 56.48 3.18 8.43
C LYS A 260 56.89 3.69 9.81
N ASN A 261 56.51 2.99 10.88
CA ASN A 261 56.87 3.35 12.24
C ASN A 261 58.38 3.16 12.49
N ASP A 262 58.96 2.05 12.01
CA ASP A 262 60.39 1.80 12.13
C ASP A 262 61.22 2.84 11.35
N ILE A 263 60.82 3.16 10.11
CA ILE A 263 61.44 4.21 9.29
C ILE A 263 61.40 5.55 10.00
N LYS A 264 60.26 5.90 10.61
CA LYS A 264 60.12 7.14 11.38
C LYS A 264 61.06 7.18 12.58
N SER A 265 61.11 6.09 13.36
CA SER A 265 62.02 5.98 14.51
C SER A 265 63.49 6.08 14.10
N LEU A 266 63.89 5.43 13.01
CA LEU A 266 65.25 5.52 12.48
C LEU A 266 65.57 6.95 12.00
N SER A 267 64.63 7.61 11.32
CA SER A 267 64.80 9.00 10.89
C SER A 267 64.96 9.96 12.06
N ASP A 268 64.20 9.77 13.13
CA ASP A 268 64.29 10.58 14.35
C ASP A 268 65.66 10.41 15.03
N GLN A 269 66.16 9.17 15.11
CA GLN A 269 67.50 8.85 15.65
C GLN A 269 68.64 9.46 14.80
N ILE A 270 68.49 9.43 13.47
CA ILE A 270 69.46 10.06 12.55
C ILE A 270 69.50 11.57 12.77
N ASN A 271 68.32 12.22 12.88
CA ASN A 271 68.24 13.65 13.12
C ASN A 271 68.88 14.05 14.46
N GLU A 272 68.57 13.33 15.55
CA GLU A 272 69.13 13.60 16.87
C GLU A 272 70.66 13.49 16.88
N LYS A 273 71.23 12.43 16.28
CA LYS A 273 72.68 12.25 16.17
C LYS A 273 73.32 13.31 15.26
N THR A 274 72.65 13.71 14.18
CA THR A 274 73.12 14.77 13.29
C THR A 274 73.21 16.11 14.00
N ASP A 275 72.24 16.44 14.86
CA ASP A 275 72.27 17.67 15.65
C ASP A 275 73.40 17.65 16.69
N LYS A 276 73.64 16.50 17.35
CA LYS A 276 74.80 16.31 18.24
C LYS A 276 76.14 16.50 17.51
N ILE A 277 76.27 16.01 16.28
CA ILE A 277 77.47 16.25 15.46
C ILE A 277 77.67 17.73 15.17
N LYS A 278 76.61 18.50 14.89
CA LYS A 278 76.72 19.95 14.68
C LYS A 278 77.25 20.65 15.93
N GLU A 279 76.76 20.28 17.11
CA GLU A 279 77.23 20.82 18.39
C GLU A 279 78.72 20.48 18.63
N ILE A 280 79.10 19.22 18.46
CA ILE A 280 80.50 18.77 18.65
C ILE A 280 81.43 19.44 17.61
N THR A 281 80.99 19.59 16.37
CA THR A 281 81.78 20.27 15.32
C THR A 281 82.04 21.74 15.68
N LYS A 282 81.06 22.41 16.32
CA LYS A 282 81.25 23.77 16.85
C LYS A 282 82.30 23.79 17.97
N ILE A 283 82.26 22.82 18.90
CA ILE A 283 83.23 22.67 19.98
C ILE A 283 84.64 22.42 19.42
N ILE A 284 84.80 21.50 18.46
CA ILE A 284 86.08 21.23 17.78
C ILE A 284 86.62 22.51 17.14
N SER A 285 85.77 23.31 16.47
CA SER A 285 86.21 24.57 15.85
C SER A 285 86.73 25.58 16.89
N GLN A 286 86.07 25.69 18.05
CA GLN A 286 86.51 26.55 19.15
C GLN A 286 87.83 26.09 19.77
N PHE A 287 87.96 24.79 20.06
CA PHE A 287 89.20 24.22 20.58
C PHE A 287 90.36 24.38 19.60
N SER A 288 90.14 24.17 18.30
CA SER A 288 91.16 24.36 17.27
C SER A 288 91.63 25.83 17.16
N ALA A 289 90.72 26.79 17.34
CA ALA A 289 91.05 28.21 17.36
C ALA A 289 91.87 28.58 18.60
N ASN A 290 91.45 28.09 19.77
CA ASN A 290 92.16 28.31 21.04
C ASN A 290 93.57 27.70 21.01
N LYS A 291 93.71 26.50 20.40
CA LYS A 291 95.00 25.83 20.24
C LYS A 291 95.98 26.71 19.45
N LYS A 292 95.55 27.24 18.30
CA LYS A 292 96.39 28.15 17.49
C LYS A 292 96.81 29.41 18.24
N VAL A 293 95.94 29.96 19.08
CA VAL A 293 96.25 31.16 19.89
C VAL A 293 97.32 30.86 20.94
N ILE A 294 97.25 29.69 21.59
CA ILE A 294 98.23 29.26 22.59
C ILE A 294 99.55 28.89 21.92
N GLU A 295 99.54 28.19 20.78
CA GLU A 295 100.74 27.88 19.99
C GLU A 295 101.49 29.15 19.56
N ALA A 296 100.75 30.16 19.05
CA ALA A 296 101.35 31.45 18.70
C ALA A 296 101.96 32.19 19.91
N HIS A 297 101.36 32.06 21.10
CA HIS A 297 101.92 32.59 22.34
C HIS A 297 103.19 31.84 22.76
N ILE A 298 103.20 30.52 22.66
CA ILE A 298 104.39 29.72 22.99
C ILE A 298 105.54 30.06 22.04
N SER A 299 105.29 30.12 20.73
CA SER A 299 106.34 30.47 19.75
C SER A 299 106.89 31.89 19.95
N SER A 300 106.06 32.87 20.31
CA SER A 300 106.56 34.23 20.59
C SER A 300 107.39 34.30 21.88
N LEU A 301 106.99 33.57 22.93
CA LEU A 301 107.77 33.46 24.17
C LEU A 301 109.09 32.70 23.96
N GLU A 302 109.09 31.64 23.14
CA GLU A 302 110.29 30.89 22.77
C GLU A 302 111.28 31.73 21.96
N GLN A 303 110.78 32.54 21.01
CA GLN A 303 111.60 33.50 20.27
C GLN A 303 112.26 34.53 21.23
N THR A 304 111.52 34.99 22.24
CA THR A 304 112.04 35.92 23.26
C THR A 304 113.15 35.28 24.11
N ILE A 305 113.01 33.99 24.47
CA ILE A 305 114.05 33.23 25.18
C ILE A 305 115.27 32.99 24.28
N MET A 306 115.06 32.69 23.01
CA MET A 306 116.14 32.43 22.06
C MET A 306 116.98 33.71 21.82
N GLU A 307 116.35 34.87 21.72
CA GLU A 307 117.03 36.17 21.65
C GLU A 307 117.81 36.49 22.95
N ALA A 308 117.27 36.15 24.12
CA ALA A 308 117.95 36.32 25.41
C ALA A 308 119.15 35.36 25.58
N LYS A 309 119.01 34.10 25.14
CA LYS A 309 120.09 33.09 25.14
C LYS A 309 121.17 33.42 24.11
N ALA A 310 120.81 33.93 22.93
CA ALA A 310 121.76 34.38 21.91
C ALA A 310 122.58 35.60 22.36
N ARG A 311 121.96 36.58 23.06
CA ARG A 311 122.71 37.69 23.69
C ARG A 311 123.72 37.20 24.76
N ARG A 312 123.40 36.13 25.48
CA ARG A 312 124.32 35.50 26.44
C ARG A 312 125.44 34.70 25.77
N ALA A 313 125.18 34.02 24.65
CA ALA A 313 126.17 33.26 23.91
C ALA A 313 127.28 34.14 23.31
N VAL A 314 126.95 35.37 22.86
CA VAL A 314 127.94 36.34 22.34
C VAL A 314 128.86 36.89 23.44
N VAL A 315 128.46 36.83 24.71
CA VAL A 315 129.30 37.20 25.87
C VAL A 315 130.23 36.03 26.30
N ALA A 316 129.98 34.81 25.82
CA ALA A 316 130.67 33.60 26.24
C ALA A 316 131.84 33.16 25.32
N GLU A 317 132.22 33.94 24.30
CA GLU A 317 133.32 33.60 23.37
C GLU A 317 134.75 33.87 23.90
N GLY A 318 134.92 34.04 25.21
CA GLY A 318 136.23 34.20 25.85
C GLY A 318 136.61 33.04 26.77
N LYS A 319 137.24 32.00 26.20
CA LYS A 319 137.99 30.87 26.83
C LYS A 319 137.28 30.06 27.93
N GLY A 320 137.13 28.76 27.66
CA GLY A 320 136.33 27.82 28.44
C GLY A 320 137.00 27.03 29.57
N GLN A 321 136.23 26.01 29.96
CA GLN A 321 136.40 24.95 30.97
C GLN A 321 135.99 25.27 32.42
N PHE A 322 134.68 25.22 32.67
CA PHE A 322 133.96 24.42 33.69
C PHE A 322 132.58 24.11 33.05
N ASP A 323 131.89 22.98 33.22
CA ASP A 323 131.04 22.74 34.39
C ASP A 323 130.39 21.32 34.41
N GLU A 324 130.85 20.43 35.29
CA GLU A 324 130.11 19.20 35.68
C GLU A 324 129.22 19.46 36.93
N LYS A 325 129.39 20.60 37.62
CA LYS A 325 128.66 20.96 38.84
C LYS A 325 127.29 21.58 38.54
N GLU A 326 127.17 22.43 37.53
CA GLU A 326 125.88 22.97 37.04
C GLU A 326 124.93 21.85 36.60
N ARG A 327 125.48 20.81 35.97
CA ARG A 327 124.71 19.64 35.52
C ARG A 327 124.11 18.86 36.69
N MET A 328 124.82 18.77 37.82
CA MET A 328 124.37 18.05 39.02
C MET A 328 123.27 18.82 39.78
N ASN A 329 123.42 20.14 39.92
CA ASN A 329 122.39 21.00 40.52
C ASN A 329 121.10 21.05 39.69
N ALA A 330 121.23 20.99 38.36
CA ALA A 330 120.09 20.83 37.47
C ALA A 330 119.37 19.48 37.69
N LEU A 331 120.10 18.38 37.92
CA LEU A 331 119.50 17.07 38.18
C LEU A 331 118.77 17.01 39.54
N ILE A 332 119.36 17.55 40.61
CA ILE A 332 118.75 17.53 41.95
C ILE A 332 117.46 18.38 41.99
N SER A 333 117.47 19.56 41.37
CA SER A 333 116.26 20.40 41.27
C SER A 333 115.18 19.71 40.43
N THR A 334 115.56 19.00 39.36
CA THR A 334 114.65 18.20 38.53
C THR A 334 114.02 17.03 39.32
N VAL A 335 114.78 16.34 40.17
CA VAL A 335 114.25 15.26 41.01
C VAL A 335 113.27 15.77 42.07
N ASN A 336 113.55 16.92 42.68
CA ASN A 336 112.65 17.52 43.66
C ASN A 336 111.35 18.03 43.01
N SER A 337 111.42 18.63 41.81
CA SER A 337 110.20 19.02 41.08
C SER A 337 109.39 17.79 40.65
N LEU A 338 110.04 16.75 40.13
CA LEU A 338 109.38 15.49 39.78
C LEU A 338 108.76 14.79 41.00
N GLY A 339 109.36 14.92 42.19
CA GLY A 339 108.80 14.38 43.44
C GLY A 339 107.53 15.09 43.90
N ILE A 340 107.45 16.42 43.71
CA ILE A 340 106.24 17.21 43.98
C ILE A 340 105.15 16.86 42.96
N ASP A 341 105.52 16.73 41.69
CA ASP A 341 104.61 16.29 40.62
C ASP A 341 104.08 14.88 40.91
N LEU A 342 104.93 13.96 41.38
CA LEU A 342 104.50 12.61 41.72
C LEU A 342 103.42 12.59 42.80
N LYS A 343 103.63 13.37 43.87
CA LYS A 343 102.67 13.43 44.99
C LYS A 343 101.33 14.03 44.56
N THR A 344 101.36 15.09 43.74
CA THR A 344 100.14 15.71 43.22
C THR A 344 99.40 14.79 42.24
N PHE A 345 100.11 14.02 41.41
CA PHE A 345 99.49 13.00 40.55
C PHE A 345 98.90 11.83 41.34
N GLU A 346 99.54 11.37 42.43
CA GLU A 346 99.00 10.32 43.31
C GLU A 346 97.73 10.77 44.05
N GLU A 347 97.67 12.00 44.55
CA GLU A 347 96.46 12.58 45.16
C GLU A 347 95.31 12.67 44.15
N ASN A 348 95.58 13.13 42.93
CA ASN A 348 94.58 13.19 41.85
C ASN A 348 94.09 11.80 41.39
N TYR A 349 94.96 10.80 41.41
CA TYR A 349 94.62 9.40 41.13
C TYR A 349 93.65 8.85 42.18
N GLN A 350 93.93 9.06 43.47
CA GLN A 350 93.05 8.62 44.57
C GLN A 350 91.68 9.33 44.55
N ASN A 351 91.64 10.63 44.27
CA ASN A 351 90.38 11.36 44.14
C ASN A 351 89.54 10.85 42.95
N SER A 352 90.17 10.60 41.80
CA SER A 352 89.48 10.06 40.63
C SER A 352 88.93 8.64 40.86
N LEU A 353 89.59 7.85 41.71
CA LEU A 353 89.16 6.50 42.10
C LEU A 353 87.89 6.53 42.96
N LYS A 354 87.83 7.43 43.96
CA LYS A 354 86.63 7.62 44.79
C LYS A 354 85.42 8.08 43.97
N GLU A 355 85.62 9.05 43.08
CA GLU A 355 84.54 9.54 42.21
C GLU A 355 84.03 8.45 41.25
N LYS A 356 84.88 7.50 40.84
CA LYS A 356 84.46 6.34 40.05
C LYS A 356 83.55 5.41 40.87
N ASP A 357 83.94 5.09 42.10
CA ASP A 357 83.15 4.20 42.98
C ASP A 357 81.77 4.80 43.32
N GLU A 358 81.69 6.13 43.50
CA GLU A 358 80.42 6.84 43.68
C GLU A 358 79.52 6.73 42.43
N LEU A 359 80.09 6.94 41.23
CA LEU A 359 79.37 6.79 39.97
C LEU A 359 78.87 5.35 39.75
N ASP A 360 79.66 4.34 40.13
CA ASP A 360 79.28 2.93 40.03
C ASP A 360 78.04 2.59 40.88
N ASN A 361 77.96 3.15 42.10
CA ASN A 361 76.79 2.97 42.95
C ASN A 361 75.55 3.65 42.37
N GLU A 362 75.69 4.85 41.83
CA GLU A 362 74.58 5.58 41.18
C GLU A 362 74.07 4.88 39.92
N ILE A 363 74.98 4.32 39.09
CA ILE A 363 74.65 3.53 37.90
C ILE A 363 73.85 2.28 38.28
N ASN A 364 74.24 1.59 39.35
CA ASN A 364 73.53 0.39 39.81
C ASN A 364 72.13 0.70 40.36
N GLU A 365 71.97 1.81 41.07
CA GLU A 365 70.65 2.28 41.54
C GLU A 365 69.72 2.63 40.35
N LEU A 366 70.23 3.35 39.34
CA LEU A 366 69.48 3.67 38.13
C LEU A 366 69.06 2.42 37.35
N ARG A 367 69.96 1.43 37.20
CA ARG A 367 69.64 0.15 36.55
C ARG A 367 68.50 -0.60 37.24
N LYS A 368 68.48 -0.61 38.58
CA LYS A 368 67.37 -1.22 39.35
C LYS A 368 66.05 -0.48 39.10
N LYS A 369 66.05 0.86 39.11
CA LYS A 369 64.86 1.66 38.83
C LYS A 369 64.31 1.40 37.42
N ILE A 370 65.17 1.41 36.40
CA ILE A 370 64.79 1.11 35.02
C ILE A 370 64.16 -0.29 34.91
N ASN A 371 64.75 -1.29 35.58
CA ASN A 371 64.22 -2.65 35.55
C ASN A 371 62.81 -2.73 36.18
N ASN A 372 62.57 -2.07 37.31
CA ASN A 372 61.25 -2.04 37.94
C ASN A 372 60.19 -1.38 37.03
N ILE A 373 60.53 -0.26 36.40
CA ILE A 373 59.61 0.42 35.46
C ILE A 373 59.34 -0.47 34.23
N ASN A 374 60.32 -1.21 33.74
CA ASN A 374 60.13 -2.15 32.63
C ASN A 374 59.20 -3.32 32.99
N ILE A 375 59.24 -3.80 34.24
CA ILE A 375 58.29 -4.82 34.73
C ILE A 375 56.86 -4.27 34.72
N GLU A 376 56.65 -3.03 35.18
CA GLU A 376 55.34 -2.37 35.13
C GLU A 376 54.84 -2.18 33.69
N ILE A 377 55.72 -1.76 32.76
CA ILE A 377 55.39 -1.63 31.33
C ILE A 377 54.92 -2.97 30.76
N ASN A 378 55.61 -4.07 31.07
CA ASN A 378 55.25 -5.40 30.57
C ASN A 378 53.88 -5.86 31.09
N ASN A 379 53.58 -5.63 32.37
CA ASN A 379 52.26 -5.95 32.94
C ASN A 379 51.14 -5.17 32.24
N HIS A 380 51.33 -3.88 31.98
CA HIS A 380 50.36 -3.07 31.26
C HIS A 380 50.22 -3.45 29.78
N LEU A 381 51.31 -3.86 29.11
CA LEU A 381 51.25 -4.38 27.74
C LEU A 381 50.48 -5.70 27.63
N GLU A 382 50.60 -6.56 28.64
CA GLU A 382 49.85 -7.82 28.71
C GLU A 382 48.35 -7.56 28.93
N GLN A 383 48.01 -6.61 29.81
CA GLN A 383 46.63 -6.13 29.98
C GLN A 383 46.07 -5.56 28.67
N GLU A 384 46.84 -4.73 27.97
CA GLU A 384 46.45 -4.14 26.69
C GLU A 384 46.17 -5.23 25.64
N ARG A 385 47.03 -6.27 25.54
CA ARG A 385 46.81 -7.42 24.63
C ARG A 385 45.53 -8.17 24.97
N ASN A 386 45.29 -8.46 26.23
CA ASN A 386 44.11 -9.20 26.66
C ASN A 386 42.82 -8.43 26.35
N ILE A 387 42.82 -7.12 26.60
CA ILE A 387 41.69 -6.24 26.27
C ILE A 387 41.49 -6.19 24.74
N LYS A 388 42.55 -6.02 23.94
CA LYS A 388 42.46 -6.06 22.46
C LYS A 388 41.93 -7.40 21.93
N PHE A 389 42.38 -8.51 22.49
CA PHE A 389 41.90 -9.84 22.11
C PHE A 389 40.40 -10.00 22.40
N ASN A 390 39.96 -9.64 23.61
CA ASN A 390 38.55 -9.66 23.99
C ASN A 390 37.71 -8.73 23.10
N LEU A 391 38.20 -7.54 22.80
CA LEU A 391 37.54 -6.57 21.93
C LEU A 391 37.40 -7.08 20.50
N ASN A 392 38.41 -7.75 19.95
CA ASN A 392 38.32 -8.39 18.63
C ASN A 392 37.32 -9.54 18.61
N GLN A 393 37.25 -10.33 19.67
CA GLN A 393 36.24 -11.40 19.79
C GLN A 393 34.82 -10.82 19.89
N LEU A 394 34.62 -9.77 20.69
CA LEU A 394 33.32 -9.09 20.82
C LEU A 394 32.90 -8.42 19.50
N LYS A 395 33.81 -7.77 18.77
CA LYS A 395 33.55 -7.20 17.43
C LYS A 395 33.19 -8.28 16.41
N ARG A 396 33.87 -9.43 16.42
CA ARG A 396 33.51 -10.58 15.58
C ARG A 396 32.10 -11.10 15.87
N ILE A 397 31.72 -11.20 17.13
CA ILE A 397 30.36 -11.63 17.53
C ILE A 397 29.32 -10.62 17.04
N ARG A 398 29.59 -9.31 17.18
CA ARG A 398 28.73 -8.23 16.67
C ARG A 398 28.58 -8.30 15.14
N ASP A 399 29.69 -8.42 14.42
CA ASP A 399 29.73 -8.28 12.96
C ASP A 399 29.22 -9.54 12.23
N SER A 400 29.41 -10.72 12.83
CA SER A 400 29.00 -11.99 12.22
C SER A 400 27.48 -12.20 12.20
N LYS A 401 26.72 -11.49 13.06
CA LYS A 401 25.25 -11.59 13.19
C LYS A 401 24.73 -13.03 13.22
N THR A 402 25.54 -14.01 13.63
CA THR A 402 25.25 -15.45 13.52
C THR A 402 24.09 -15.89 14.40
N ASN A 403 23.83 -15.13 15.46
CA ASN A 403 22.85 -15.46 16.50
C ASN A 403 21.46 -14.85 16.22
N LEU A 404 21.29 -14.17 15.08
CA LEU A 404 19.99 -13.67 14.64
C LEU A 404 19.22 -14.76 13.90
N PHE A 405 17.91 -14.85 14.16
CA PHE A 405 17.00 -15.68 13.37
C PHE A 405 17.12 -15.33 11.88
N LYS A 406 17.04 -16.34 11.01
CA LYS A 406 17.17 -16.21 9.53
C LYS A 406 16.39 -14.99 9.00
N GLY A 407 15.11 -14.87 9.37
CA GLY A 407 14.25 -13.76 8.93
C GLY A 407 14.71 -12.39 9.41
N THR A 408 15.15 -12.28 10.67
CA THR A 408 15.66 -11.02 11.22
C THR A 408 16.95 -10.59 10.51
N LYS A 409 17.86 -11.55 10.28
CA LYS A 409 19.12 -11.33 9.55
C LYS A 409 18.87 -10.88 8.12
N THR A 410 18.01 -11.58 7.36
CA THR A 410 17.70 -11.24 5.98
C THR A 410 17.16 -9.82 5.83
N ILE A 411 16.34 -9.34 6.76
CA ILE A 411 15.84 -7.96 6.72
C ILE A 411 16.92 -6.94 7.09
N LEU A 412 17.72 -7.20 8.13
CA LEU A 412 18.78 -6.28 8.55
C LEU A 412 19.89 -6.14 7.51
N ASP A 413 20.25 -7.23 6.83
CA ASP A 413 21.23 -7.21 5.75
C ASP A 413 20.73 -6.42 4.53
N ASN A 414 19.41 -6.27 4.39
CA ASN A 414 18.75 -5.50 3.35
C ASN A 414 18.05 -4.24 3.89
N LYS A 415 18.51 -3.69 5.04
CA LYS A 415 17.88 -2.54 5.72
C LYS A 415 17.68 -1.34 4.81
N ASN A 416 18.61 -1.10 3.88
CA ASN A 416 18.59 0.05 2.97
C ASN A 416 17.35 0.09 2.05
N ASN A 417 16.72 -1.06 1.79
CA ASN A 417 15.52 -1.14 0.95
C ASN A 417 14.26 -0.66 1.69
N PHE A 418 14.34 -0.49 3.01
CA PHE A 418 13.20 -0.18 3.86
C PHE A 418 13.49 1.09 4.68
N ARG A 419 13.08 2.25 4.16
CA ARG A 419 13.27 3.55 4.85
C ARG A 419 12.62 3.64 6.25
N GLY A 420 11.72 2.71 6.60
CA GLY A 420 11.00 2.70 7.88
C GLY A 420 11.57 1.78 8.96
N ILE A 421 12.66 1.04 8.72
CA ILE A 421 13.25 0.13 9.72
C ILE A 421 14.16 0.91 10.68
N LYS A 422 13.83 0.86 11.98
CA LYS A 422 14.56 1.58 13.02
C LYS A 422 15.73 0.74 13.56
N GLY A 423 15.50 -0.52 13.88
CA GLY A 423 16.53 -1.44 14.39
C GLY A 423 15.91 -2.68 15.03
N ILE A 424 16.69 -3.42 15.83
CA ILE A 424 16.16 -4.47 16.71
C ILE A 424 16.02 -3.96 18.14
N VAL A 425 15.14 -4.59 18.93
CA VAL A 425 14.89 -4.17 20.32
C VAL A 425 16.16 -4.16 21.18
N ALA A 426 17.05 -5.15 21.01
CA ALA A 426 18.30 -5.24 21.77
C ALA A 426 19.23 -4.02 21.59
N ASP A 427 19.20 -3.39 20.41
CA ASP A 427 20.04 -2.21 20.12
C ASP A 427 19.41 -0.91 20.66
N LEU A 428 18.09 -0.91 20.86
CA LEU A 428 17.31 0.28 21.18
C LEU A 428 17.07 0.49 22.68
N ILE A 429 17.16 -0.57 23.49
CA ILE A 429 16.95 -0.52 24.94
C ILE A 429 18.28 -0.72 25.67
N LYS A 430 18.70 0.28 26.46
CA LYS A 430 19.94 0.25 27.24
C LYS A 430 19.65 0.12 28.74
N THR A 431 20.52 -0.54 29.48
CA THR A 431 20.37 -0.73 30.92
C THR A 431 21.71 -0.81 31.64
N SER A 432 21.70 -0.64 32.97
CA SER A 432 22.88 -0.82 33.82
C SER A 432 23.14 -2.32 34.08
N GLN A 433 24.37 -2.66 34.49
CA GLN A 433 24.74 -4.06 34.75
C GLN A 433 23.89 -4.73 35.84
N GLU A 434 23.34 -3.95 36.78
CA GLU A 434 22.52 -4.44 37.89
C GLU A 434 21.21 -5.09 37.42
N TYR A 435 20.57 -4.53 36.38
CA TYR A 435 19.26 -4.99 35.90
C TYR A 435 19.35 -5.89 34.65
N LEU A 436 20.56 -6.08 34.12
CA LEU A 436 20.79 -6.84 32.89
C LEU A 436 20.22 -8.26 32.93
N PRO A 437 20.40 -9.08 34.00
CA PRO A 437 19.88 -10.45 34.01
C PRO A 437 18.34 -10.51 34.00
N ALA A 438 17.70 -9.59 34.74
CA ALA A 438 16.26 -9.44 34.73
C ALA A 438 15.74 -9.09 33.33
N LEU A 439 16.35 -8.09 32.68
CA LEU A 439 15.94 -7.62 31.36
C LEU A 439 16.24 -8.61 30.23
N GLU A 440 17.37 -9.32 30.29
CA GLU A 440 17.68 -10.40 29.35
C GLU A 440 16.61 -11.48 29.40
N THR A 441 16.16 -11.84 30.60
CA THR A 441 15.13 -12.88 30.75
C THR A 441 13.77 -12.40 30.25
N ILE A 442 13.41 -11.13 30.50
CA ILE A 442 12.17 -10.52 29.98
C ILE A 442 12.20 -10.43 28.45
N LEU A 443 13.30 -9.91 27.89
CA LEU A 443 13.43 -9.59 26.48
C LEU A 443 13.92 -10.75 25.62
N LYS A 444 14.29 -11.92 26.17
CA LYS A 444 14.85 -13.07 25.42
C LYS A 444 14.16 -13.34 24.08
N GLY A 445 12.83 -13.35 24.05
CA GLY A 445 12.05 -13.56 22.82
C GLY A 445 11.91 -12.31 21.95
N ALA A 446 11.84 -11.13 22.57
CA ALA A 446 11.59 -9.85 21.90
C ALA A 446 12.87 -9.12 21.44
N ALA A 447 14.03 -9.49 21.96
CA ALA A 447 15.32 -8.83 21.73
C ALA A 447 15.66 -8.73 20.23
N GLN A 448 15.30 -9.77 19.47
CA GLN A 448 15.53 -9.84 18.02
C GLN A 448 14.33 -9.35 17.17
N HIS A 449 13.27 -8.81 17.78
CA HIS A 449 12.15 -8.25 17.02
C HIS A 449 12.57 -6.95 16.33
N ILE A 450 12.09 -6.75 15.11
CA ILE A 450 12.43 -5.59 14.28
C ILE A 450 11.44 -4.47 14.57
N VAL A 451 11.94 -3.30 14.93
CA VAL A 451 11.14 -2.10 15.15
C VAL A 451 11.02 -1.32 13.85
N VAL A 452 9.78 -1.01 13.47
CA VAL A 452 9.46 -0.24 12.26
C VAL A 452 8.59 0.95 12.62
N ASP A 453 8.58 1.97 11.76
CA ASP A 453 7.75 3.15 11.91
C ASP A 453 6.24 2.84 11.80
N HIS A 454 5.83 2.17 10.72
CA HIS A 454 4.44 1.94 10.34
C HIS A 454 4.19 0.48 9.94
N SER A 455 2.93 0.05 10.01
CA SER A 455 2.50 -1.30 9.60
C SER A 455 2.75 -1.58 8.12
N ASP A 456 2.72 -0.57 7.24
CA ASP A 456 3.01 -0.73 5.81
C ASP A 456 4.46 -1.18 5.57
N THR A 457 5.41 -0.67 6.36
CA THR A 457 6.82 -1.08 6.30
C THR A 457 6.96 -2.54 6.72
N ALA A 458 6.25 -2.97 7.77
CA ALA A 458 6.23 -4.38 8.17
C ALA A 458 5.63 -5.27 7.07
N VAL A 459 4.53 -4.87 6.42
CA VAL A 459 3.93 -5.64 5.33
C VAL A 459 4.89 -5.78 4.15
N LYS A 460 5.57 -4.70 3.76
CA LYS A 460 6.59 -4.73 2.71
C LYS A 460 7.75 -5.68 3.06
N ALA A 461 8.25 -5.63 4.29
CA ALA A 461 9.31 -6.53 4.76
C ALA A 461 8.85 -7.99 4.82
N ILE A 462 7.62 -8.26 5.26
CA ILE A 462 7.03 -9.61 5.27
C ILE A 462 6.88 -10.15 3.85
N ASN A 463 6.38 -9.35 2.91
CA ASN A 463 6.27 -9.76 1.51
C ASN A 463 7.65 -10.04 0.91
N PHE A 464 8.66 -9.23 1.24
CA PHE A 464 10.03 -9.48 0.85
C PHE A 464 10.57 -10.81 1.40
N LEU A 465 10.30 -11.14 2.67
CA LEU A 465 10.67 -12.45 3.25
C LEU A 465 9.96 -13.61 2.54
N LYS A 466 8.67 -13.47 2.25
CA LYS A 466 7.88 -14.49 1.54
C LYS A 466 8.37 -14.74 0.12
N SER A 467 8.61 -13.67 -0.64
CA SER A 467 9.11 -13.76 -2.02
C SER A 467 10.51 -14.37 -2.11
N ASN A 468 11.28 -14.37 -1.02
CA ASN A 468 12.68 -14.79 -0.97
C ASN A 468 12.97 -16.00 -0.08
N ASP A 469 11.95 -16.68 0.45
CA ASP A 469 12.09 -17.73 1.48
C ASP A 469 13.08 -17.34 2.60
N GLY A 470 13.03 -16.06 2.98
CA GLY A 470 13.99 -15.42 3.90
C GLY A 470 13.82 -15.84 5.35
N GLY A 471 12.89 -16.76 5.66
CA GLY A 471 12.55 -17.16 7.02
C GLY A 471 11.50 -16.27 7.69
N ARG A 472 11.38 -16.41 9.02
CA ARG A 472 10.35 -15.71 9.82
C ARG A 472 10.99 -14.64 10.70
N ALA A 473 10.37 -13.46 10.75
CA ALA A 473 10.72 -12.37 11.64
C ALA A 473 9.45 -11.79 12.28
N THR A 474 9.60 -11.18 13.46
CA THR A 474 8.53 -10.44 14.14
C THR A 474 8.81 -8.95 14.06
N PHE A 475 7.80 -8.17 13.71
CA PHE A 475 7.89 -6.73 13.54
C PHE A 475 7.03 -6.01 14.58
N ILE A 476 7.54 -4.91 15.12
CA ILE A 476 6.85 -4.04 16.07
C ILE A 476 6.68 -2.66 15.43
N PRO A 477 5.49 -2.33 14.89
CA PRO A 477 5.19 -1.01 14.33
C PRO A 477 4.92 0.01 15.43
N LEU A 478 5.76 1.04 15.53
CA LEU A 478 5.65 2.12 16.51
C LEU A 478 4.31 2.85 16.42
N SER A 479 3.74 2.99 15.21
CA SER A 479 2.45 3.66 15.00
C SER A 479 1.25 2.93 15.61
N THR A 480 1.37 1.63 15.93
CA THR A 480 0.21 0.78 16.28
C THR A 480 0.27 0.25 17.72
N ILE A 481 1.46 0.14 18.30
CA ILE A 481 1.62 -0.31 19.69
C ILE A 481 1.08 0.73 20.69
N LYS A 482 0.63 0.25 21.84
CA LYS A 482 0.15 1.09 22.94
C LYS A 482 0.94 0.82 24.20
N SER A 483 1.28 1.87 24.93
CA SER A 483 1.93 1.80 26.23
C SER A 483 1.15 0.93 27.19
N LYS A 484 1.87 0.13 27.99
CA LYS A 484 1.30 -0.63 29.10
C LYS A 484 1.81 -0.03 30.40
N PHE A 485 1.00 -0.15 31.44
CA PHE A 485 1.32 0.35 32.76
C PHE A 485 0.74 -0.59 33.82
N VAL A 486 1.39 -0.63 34.97
CA VAL A 486 0.81 -1.18 36.19
C VAL A 486 -0.18 -0.15 36.72
N ARG A 487 -1.41 -0.57 37.06
CA ARG A 487 -2.40 0.35 37.62
C ARG A 487 -1.92 0.97 38.93
N ASP A 488 -2.21 2.25 39.11
CA ASP A 488 -1.74 3.06 40.25
C ASP A 488 -2.17 2.52 41.61
N ASP A 489 -3.35 1.90 41.72
CA ASP A 489 -3.84 1.31 42.96
C ASP A 489 -2.96 0.15 43.45
N TYR A 490 -2.51 -0.71 42.53
CA TYR A 490 -1.55 -1.77 42.86
C TYR A 490 -0.14 -1.22 43.13
N LEU A 491 0.26 -0.19 42.37
CA LEU A 491 1.57 0.45 42.49
C LEU A 491 1.76 1.09 43.87
N LEU A 492 0.71 1.70 44.42
CA LEU A 492 0.73 2.29 45.78
C LEU A 492 0.94 1.22 46.88
N VAL A 493 0.37 0.03 46.70
CA VAL A 493 0.45 -1.06 47.70
C VAL A 493 1.85 -1.68 47.72
N ILE A 494 2.46 -1.89 46.55
CA ILE A 494 3.74 -2.59 46.45
C ILE A 494 4.95 -1.67 46.68
N ARG A 495 4.81 -0.35 46.54
CA ARG A 495 5.90 0.62 46.76
C ARG A 495 6.52 0.56 48.16
N ASN A 496 5.76 0.15 49.16
CA ASN A 496 6.23 0.03 50.54
C ASN A 496 6.82 -1.35 50.84
N ASN A 497 6.83 -2.28 49.89
CA ASN A 497 7.46 -3.57 50.08
C ASN A 497 8.99 -3.43 49.94
N PRO A 498 9.79 -3.86 50.94
CA PRO A 498 11.23 -3.66 50.96
C PRO A 498 11.99 -4.35 49.80
N GLY A 499 11.39 -5.37 49.16
CA GLY A 499 12.01 -6.04 48.01
C GLY A 499 11.50 -5.53 46.65
N PHE A 500 10.65 -4.51 46.59
CA PHE A 500 10.24 -3.87 45.33
C PHE A 500 11.36 -2.93 44.82
N VAL A 501 11.82 -3.16 43.59
CA VAL A 501 12.88 -2.34 42.97
C VAL A 501 12.27 -1.25 42.09
N GLY A 502 11.32 -1.61 41.22
CA GLY A 502 10.69 -0.66 40.31
C GLY A 502 9.92 -1.34 39.17
N ILE A 503 9.39 -0.53 38.26
CA ILE A 503 8.84 -1.04 36.99
C ILE A 503 9.99 -1.11 35.98
N ALA A 504 10.09 -2.21 35.22
CA ALA A 504 11.20 -2.45 34.31
C ALA A 504 11.39 -1.33 33.26
N SER A 505 10.31 -0.66 32.83
CA SER A 505 10.40 0.49 31.91
C SER A 505 11.09 1.71 32.50
N GLU A 506 11.10 1.87 33.82
CA GLU A 506 11.76 2.98 34.54
C GLU A 506 13.25 2.69 34.80
N LEU A 507 13.66 1.41 34.71
CA LEU A 507 15.02 0.94 34.98
C LEU A 507 15.89 0.85 33.72
N VAL A 508 15.38 1.32 32.58
CA VAL A 508 16.08 1.33 31.29
C VAL A 508 16.18 2.73 30.70
N THR A 509 17.24 2.95 29.91
CA THR A 509 17.46 4.19 29.16
C THR A 509 17.10 3.98 27.70
N VAL A 510 16.22 4.81 27.17
CA VAL A 510 15.71 4.74 25.80
C VAL A 510 15.53 6.17 25.26
N SER A 511 15.73 6.39 23.96
CA SER A 511 15.45 7.69 23.35
C SER A 511 13.94 7.99 23.33
N GLU A 512 13.57 9.27 23.35
CA GLU A 512 12.15 9.69 23.38
C GLU A 512 11.31 9.08 22.24
N GLU A 513 11.90 8.90 21.05
CA GLU A 513 11.22 8.26 19.91
C GLU A 513 10.72 6.84 20.22
N TYR A 514 11.40 6.11 21.09
CA TYR A 514 11.08 4.72 21.42
C TYR A 514 10.47 4.56 22.82
N ARG A 515 10.00 5.64 23.46
CA ARG A 515 9.36 5.55 24.78
C ARG A 515 8.14 4.63 24.79
N VAL A 516 7.31 4.70 23.75
CA VAL A 516 6.13 3.82 23.60
C VAL A 516 6.55 2.35 23.46
N LEU A 517 7.67 2.07 22.79
CA LEU A 517 8.23 0.71 22.68
C LEU A 517 8.66 0.18 24.06
N ASN A 518 9.36 1.00 24.83
CA ASN A 518 9.79 0.69 26.19
C ASN A 518 8.58 0.36 27.08
N GLU A 519 7.59 1.25 27.12
CA GLU A 519 6.37 1.07 27.92
C GLU A 519 5.53 -0.14 27.44
N PHE A 520 5.49 -0.43 26.13
CA PHE A 520 4.77 -1.58 25.59
C PHE A 520 5.40 -2.93 26.00
N LEU A 521 6.73 -3.01 26.04
CA LEU A 521 7.48 -4.23 26.38
C LEU A 521 7.66 -4.42 27.88
N LEU A 522 7.93 -3.33 28.62
CA LEU A 522 8.42 -3.36 29.99
C LEU A 522 7.50 -2.65 31.00
N GLY A 523 6.48 -1.89 30.57
CA GLY A 523 5.66 -1.06 31.46
C GLY A 523 4.68 -1.84 32.36
N ASN A 524 4.49 -3.14 32.11
CA ASN A 524 3.69 -4.03 32.96
C ASN A 524 4.53 -5.11 33.68
N VAL A 525 5.85 -4.90 33.75
CA VAL A 525 6.80 -5.82 34.35
C VAL A 525 7.40 -5.19 35.59
N ILE A 526 7.31 -5.90 36.71
CA ILE A 526 7.79 -5.43 38.02
C ILE A 526 9.08 -6.15 38.35
N VAL A 527 10.08 -5.40 38.77
CA VAL A 527 11.38 -5.92 39.19
C VAL A 527 11.45 -5.92 40.71
N VAL A 528 11.92 -7.04 41.26
CA VAL A 528 12.06 -7.27 42.71
C VAL A 528 13.42 -7.88 43.03
N SER A 529 13.81 -7.86 44.31
CA SER A 529 15.09 -8.40 44.77
C SER A 529 15.24 -9.90 44.57
N ASP A 530 14.24 -10.69 45.00
CA ASP A 530 14.35 -12.14 45.16
C ASP A 530 13.03 -12.87 44.89
N ILE A 531 13.10 -14.19 44.73
CA ILE A 531 11.95 -15.01 44.31
C ILE A 531 10.85 -15.10 45.37
N LYS A 532 11.20 -14.96 46.66
CA LYS A 532 10.23 -14.99 47.75
C LYS A 532 9.39 -13.72 47.71
N THR A 533 10.06 -12.57 47.61
CA THR A 533 9.42 -11.27 47.39
C THR A 533 8.58 -11.27 46.10
N ALA A 534 9.08 -11.89 45.02
CA ALA A 534 8.34 -11.98 43.76
C ALA A 534 6.98 -12.68 43.95
N ASN A 535 6.94 -13.78 44.71
CA ASN A 535 5.71 -14.52 44.96
C ASN A 535 4.73 -13.74 45.86
N GLU A 536 5.25 -13.03 46.87
CA GLU A 536 4.45 -12.16 47.74
C GLU A 536 3.79 -11.03 46.92
N ILE A 537 4.58 -10.30 46.14
CA ILE A 537 4.09 -9.21 45.28
C ILE A 537 3.13 -9.74 44.20
N SER A 538 3.44 -10.88 43.58
CA SER A 538 2.54 -11.51 42.60
C SER A 538 1.18 -11.85 43.21
N THR A 539 1.15 -12.31 44.46
CA THR A 539 -0.10 -12.63 45.18
C THR A 539 -0.90 -11.39 45.53
N ILE A 540 -0.24 -10.33 46.03
CA ILE A 540 -0.86 -9.02 46.32
C ILE A 540 -1.54 -8.43 45.07
N MET A 541 -0.95 -8.66 43.91
CA MET A 541 -1.45 -8.15 42.63
C MET A 541 -2.44 -9.07 41.92
N ASP A 542 -3.01 -10.06 42.61
CA ASP A 542 -3.88 -11.09 42.05
C ASP A 542 -3.28 -11.80 40.83
N LYS A 543 -1.95 -11.93 40.77
CA LYS A 543 -1.18 -12.55 39.68
C LYS A 543 -1.45 -11.91 38.31
N LYS A 544 -1.81 -10.62 38.27
CA LYS A 544 -2.15 -9.88 37.03
C LYS A 544 -0.95 -9.40 36.23
N TYR A 545 0.21 -9.25 36.87
CA TYR A 545 1.41 -8.68 36.26
C TYR A 545 2.57 -9.67 36.30
N MET A 546 3.53 -9.45 35.41
CA MET A 546 4.78 -10.19 35.41
C MET A 546 5.69 -9.61 36.49
N VAL A 547 6.27 -10.48 37.31
CA VAL A 547 7.25 -10.11 38.33
C VAL A 547 8.55 -10.84 38.03
N VAL A 548 9.67 -10.13 37.99
CA VAL A 548 11.00 -10.69 37.74
C VAL A 548 11.94 -10.34 38.88
N THR A 549 12.82 -11.27 39.25
CA THR A 549 13.88 -11.00 40.23
C THR A 549 15.09 -10.38 39.56
N LEU A 550 15.98 -9.75 40.33
CA LEU A 550 17.27 -9.26 39.81
C LEU A 550 18.11 -10.39 39.20
N ASP A 551 17.97 -11.61 39.70
CA ASP A 551 18.67 -12.80 39.21
C ASP A 551 18.05 -13.40 37.92
N GLY A 552 16.89 -12.90 37.49
CA GLY A 552 16.23 -13.33 36.25
C GLY A 552 15.18 -14.42 36.42
N ASP A 553 14.75 -14.76 37.64
CA ASP A 553 13.60 -15.66 37.82
C ASP A 553 12.29 -14.91 37.52
N ILE A 554 11.38 -15.53 36.78
CA ILE A 554 10.14 -14.88 36.33
C ILE A 554 8.92 -15.57 36.93
N ILE A 555 8.00 -14.76 37.48
CA ILE A 555 6.61 -15.13 37.72
C ILE A 555 5.74 -14.46 36.66
N ARG A 556 5.17 -15.26 35.75
CA ARG A 556 4.27 -14.76 34.71
C ARG A 556 2.86 -14.54 35.26
N VAL A 557 2.05 -13.82 34.49
CA VAL A 557 0.61 -13.66 34.73
C VAL A 557 -0.04 -15.03 34.96
N GLY A 558 -0.88 -15.14 35.99
CA GLY A 558 -1.47 -16.42 36.43
C GLY A 558 -0.62 -17.23 37.41
N GLY A 559 0.59 -16.77 37.76
CA GLY A 559 1.43 -17.36 38.80
C GLY A 559 2.32 -18.51 38.35
N ILE A 560 2.60 -18.62 37.05
CA ILE A 560 3.55 -19.60 36.51
C ILE A 560 4.97 -19.12 36.83
N MET A 561 5.73 -19.94 37.55
CA MET A 561 7.11 -19.62 37.93
C MET A 561 8.11 -20.31 36.98
N VAL A 562 9.13 -19.57 36.58
CA VAL A 562 10.25 -20.04 35.76
C VAL A 562 11.54 -19.63 36.46
N GLY A 563 12.36 -20.62 36.82
CA GLY A 563 13.67 -20.41 37.42
C GLY A 563 14.64 -21.53 37.05
N GLY A 564 15.94 -21.25 37.11
CA GLY A 564 16.99 -22.22 36.75
C GLY A 564 18.38 -21.58 36.69
N THR A 565 19.42 -22.41 36.74
CA THR A 565 20.81 -21.97 36.56
C THR A 565 21.07 -21.55 35.12
N LYS A 566 21.76 -20.42 34.94
CA LYS A 566 22.15 -19.85 33.65
C LYS A 566 22.78 -20.92 32.74
N GLU A 567 22.07 -21.34 31.69
CA GLU A 567 22.78 -21.70 30.47
C GLU A 567 23.47 -20.43 29.97
N ALA A 568 24.69 -20.54 29.46
CA ALA A 568 25.38 -19.45 28.78
C ALA A 568 24.63 -19.15 27.45
N SER A 569 23.41 -18.63 27.55
CA SER A 569 22.67 -18.15 26.40
C SER A 569 23.33 -16.89 25.87
N GLU A 570 23.46 -16.86 24.56
CA GLU A 570 24.13 -15.85 23.76
C GLU A 570 23.74 -14.41 24.18
N ASN A 571 24.67 -13.72 24.85
CA ASN A 571 24.50 -12.34 25.33
C ASN A 571 24.42 -11.35 24.16
N ILE A 572 23.19 -11.04 23.72
CA ILE A 572 22.93 -10.02 22.68
C ILE A 572 22.80 -8.62 23.32
N LEU A 573 22.28 -8.51 24.55
CA LEU A 573 22.14 -7.23 25.24
C LEU A 573 23.48 -6.77 25.86
N GLY A 574 23.78 -5.47 25.75
CA GLY A 574 24.95 -4.84 26.38
C GLY A 574 26.30 -5.13 25.71
N LEU A 575 26.30 -5.75 24.52
CA LEU A 575 27.52 -6.03 23.75
C LEU A 575 28.25 -4.73 23.36
N ASP A 576 27.51 -3.73 22.90
CA ASP A 576 28.07 -2.43 22.50
C ASP A 576 28.63 -1.64 23.69
N ASP A 577 28.00 -1.75 24.86
CA ASP A 577 28.51 -1.10 26.07
C ASP A 577 29.84 -1.74 26.53
N LYS A 578 29.96 -3.07 26.45
CA LYS A 578 31.23 -3.78 26.71
C LYS A 578 32.32 -3.46 25.68
N ILE A 579 31.95 -3.27 24.40
CA ILE A 579 32.89 -2.83 23.37
C ILE A 579 33.37 -1.42 23.68
N ARG A 580 32.45 -0.49 23.98
CA ARG A 580 32.79 0.90 24.31
C ARG A 580 33.65 1.02 25.56
N GLU A 581 33.32 0.28 26.61
CA GLU A 581 34.10 0.25 27.85
C GLU A 581 35.55 -0.18 27.56
N ASN A 582 35.75 -1.28 26.83
CA ASN A 582 37.08 -1.72 26.43
C ASN A 582 37.79 -0.74 25.47
N GLU A 583 37.04 -0.03 24.62
CA GLU A 583 37.58 1.03 23.73
C GLU A 583 38.01 2.28 24.51
N GLU A 584 37.32 2.64 25.60
CA GLU A 584 37.68 3.77 26.46
C GLU A 584 38.88 3.47 27.38
N PHE A 585 39.04 2.23 27.82
CA PHE A 585 40.18 1.81 28.65
C PHE A 585 41.51 1.78 27.88
N LEU A 586 41.49 1.51 26.57
CA LEU A 586 42.69 1.38 25.73
C LEU A 586 43.53 2.67 25.63
N PRO A 587 42.95 3.86 25.36
CA PRO A 587 43.69 5.12 25.37
C PRO A 587 44.35 5.42 26.72
N GLY A 588 43.66 5.14 27.82
CA GLY A 588 44.18 5.35 29.17
C GLY A 588 45.40 4.48 29.46
N LEU A 589 45.32 3.17 29.13
CA LEU A 589 46.46 2.25 29.25
C LEU A 589 47.60 2.64 28.31
N SER A 590 47.31 3.00 27.06
CA SER A 590 48.33 3.44 26.09
C SER A 590 49.06 4.70 26.57
N ALA A 591 48.34 5.68 27.12
CA ALA A 591 48.94 6.89 27.69
C ALA A 591 49.80 6.60 28.92
N MET A 592 49.37 5.65 29.78
CA MET A 592 50.16 5.20 30.93
C MET A 592 51.46 4.52 30.49
N ILE A 593 51.38 3.64 29.47
CA ILE A 593 52.54 2.96 28.88
C ILE A 593 53.49 3.97 28.24
N GLU A 594 52.99 4.97 27.50
CA GLU A 594 53.85 6.03 26.93
C GLU A 594 54.55 6.86 28.00
N LYS A 595 53.83 7.21 29.09
CA LYS A 595 54.41 7.94 30.21
C LYS A 595 55.53 7.14 30.88
N LEU A 596 55.31 5.84 31.12
CA LEU A 596 56.34 4.95 31.68
C LEU A 596 57.52 4.78 30.72
N LYS A 597 57.28 4.62 29.42
CA LYS A 597 58.35 4.56 28.39
C LYS A 597 59.15 5.87 28.32
N SER A 598 58.50 7.02 28.45
CA SER A 598 59.17 8.32 28.53
C SER A 598 60.05 8.43 29.78
N ASN A 599 59.56 7.93 30.92
CA ASN A 599 60.36 7.86 32.15
C ASN A 599 61.58 6.94 31.97
N VAL A 600 61.41 5.76 31.37
CA VAL A 600 62.53 4.86 31.04
C VAL A 600 63.53 5.53 30.10
N SER A 601 63.05 6.29 29.11
CA SER A 601 63.93 7.05 28.20
C SER A 601 64.76 8.10 28.95
N LYS A 602 64.14 8.87 29.87
CA LYS A 602 64.84 9.85 30.71
C LYS A 602 65.89 9.20 31.62
N GLU A 603 65.50 8.12 32.31
CA GLU A 603 66.40 7.39 33.21
C GLU A 603 67.54 6.71 32.43
N ASN A 604 67.28 6.19 31.22
CA ASN A 604 68.31 5.66 30.32
C ASN A 604 69.26 6.75 29.80
N GLN A 605 68.77 7.96 29.52
CA GLN A 605 69.62 9.10 29.16
C GLN A 605 70.54 9.47 30.33
N GLU A 606 70.02 9.51 31.56
CA GLU A 606 70.81 9.78 32.75
C GLU A 606 71.85 8.67 33.00
N LEU A 607 71.45 7.40 32.86
CA LEU A 607 72.34 6.24 32.94
C LEU A 607 73.48 6.34 31.92
N MET A 608 73.17 6.66 30.66
CA MET A 608 74.17 6.80 29.60
C MET A 608 75.18 7.91 29.91
N LEU A 609 74.71 9.07 30.42
CA LEU A 609 75.58 10.17 30.83
C LEU A 609 76.51 9.77 31.98
N LYS A 610 76.01 9.03 32.97
CA LYS A 610 76.83 8.55 34.09
C LYS A 610 77.82 7.45 33.68
N GLU A 611 77.42 6.51 32.83
CA GLU A 611 78.31 5.49 32.25
C GLU A 611 79.42 6.11 31.40
N GLN A 612 79.11 7.18 30.64
CA GLN A 612 80.13 7.92 29.90
C GLN A 612 81.09 8.65 30.83
N ARG A 613 80.61 9.29 31.90
CA ARG A 613 81.46 9.90 32.95
C ARG A 613 82.35 8.87 33.62
N GLN A 614 81.82 7.68 33.92
CA GLN A 614 82.57 6.58 34.51
C GLN A 614 83.69 6.10 33.56
N LYS A 615 83.40 5.87 32.28
CA LYS A 615 84.41 5.52 31.26
C LYS A 615 85.48 6.59 31.13
N ASN A 616 85.09 7.86 31.11
CA ASN A 616 86.05 8.97 31.06
C ASN A 616 86.95 8.97 32.29
N LYS A 617 86.40 8.77 33.49
CA LYS A 617 87.18 8.66 34.73
C LYS A 617 88.10 7.44 34.72
N GLU A 618 87.68 6.32 34.15
CA GLU A 618 88.51 5.12 33.99
C GLU A 618 89.70 5.35 33.05
N VAL A 619 89.50 6.05 31.93
CA VAL A 619 90.59 6.47 31.03
C VAL A 619 91.54 7.43 31.75
N VAL A 620 91.02 8.39 32.53
CA VAL A 620 91.81 9.32 33.35
C VAL A 620 92.65 8.56 34.38
N ILE A 621 92.06 7.62 35.11
CA ILE A 621 92.76 6.76 36.09
C ILE A 621 93.87 5.97 35.40
N LYS A 622 93.62 5.38 34.22
CA LYS A 622 94.62 4.62 33.47
C LYS A 622 95.78 5.51 33.02
N THR A 623 95.49 6.72 32.56
CA THR A 623 96.50 7.69 32.11
C THR A 623 97.30 8.28 33.28
N LEU A 624 96.64 8.57 34.40
CA LEU A 624 97.31 8.98 35.63
C LEU A 624 98.23 7.87 36.15
N SER A 625 97.79 6.61 36.10
CA SER A 625 98.61 5.48 36.51
C SER A 625 99.87 5.30 35.65
N SER A 626 99.76 5.50 34.32
CA SER A 626 100.93 5.43 33.43
C SER A 626 101.88 6.61 33.65
N LYS A 627 101.35 7.83 33.84
CA LYS A 627 102.17 9.01 34.17
C LYS A 627 102.87 8.89 35.52
N ILE A 628 102.19 8.39 36.55
CA ILE A 628 102.79 8.09 37.86
C ILE A 628 103.92 7.05 37.70
N PHE A 629 103.71 6.03 36.87
CA PHE A 629 104.73 5.02 36.58
C PHE A 629 105.94 5.63 35.85
N ASP A 630 105.72 6.46 34.83
CA ASP A 630 106.77 7.12 34.07
C ASP A 630 107.59 8.09 34.95
N ILE A 631 106.91 8.89 35.77
CA ILE A 631 107.57 9.81 36.72
C ILE A 631 108.35 9.02 37.78
N LYS A 632 107.81 7.93 38.32
CA LYS A 632 108.55 7.03 39.24
C LYS A 632 109.80 6.45 38.57
N SER A 633 109.70 6.06 37.31
CA SER A 633 110.82 5.54 36.52
C SER A 633 111.91 6.61 36.31
N GLN A 634 111.51 7.84 35.98
CA GLN A 634 112.43 8.98 35.82
C GLN A 634 113.09 9.39 37.14
N ILE A 635 112.34 9.45 38.24
CA ILE A 635 112.88 9.72 39.58
C ILE A 635 113.90 8.65 39.96
N ASN A 636 113.62 7.38 39.71
CA ASN A 636 114.56 6.30 40.01
C ASN A 636 115.84 6.41 39.18
N LYS A 637 115.71 6.71 37.88
CA LYS A 637 116.86 6.90 36.99
C LYS A 637 117.74 8.08 37.42
N HIS A 638 117.13 9.20 37.78
CA HIS A 638 117.88 10.38 38.23
C HIS A 638 118.40 10.23 39.67
N LYS A 639 117.73 9.46 40.54
CA LYS A 639 118.27 9.07 41.86
C LYS A 639 119.50 8.18 41.72
N THR A 640 119.49 7.22 40.80
CA THR A 640 120.67 6.39 40.52
C THR A 640 121.84 7.20 39.96
N ASP A 641 121.57 8.28 39.23
CA ASP A 641 122.60 9.22 38.74
C ASP A 641 123.13 10.12 39.88
N ILE A 642 122.33 10.40 40.92
CA ILE A 642 122.69 11.22 42.09
C ILE A 642 123.49 10.43 43.14
N ASP A 643 123.20 9.14 43.33
CA ASP A 643 123.87 8.30 44.34
C ASP A 643 125.36 8.02 44.05
N PHE A 644 125.86 8.32 42.85
CA PHE A 644 127.25 8.07 42.43
C PHE A 644 128.26 9.19 42.82
N SER A 645 127.79 10.30 43.39
CA SER A 645 128.68 11.43 43.74
C SER A 645 128.11 12.26 44.90
N ASN A 646 128.41 11.82 46.12
CA ASN A 646 128.14 12.58 47.34
C ASN A 646 129.48 13.08 47.94
N ASP A 647 129.70 14.40 47.92
CA ASP A 647 130.13 15.14 49.12
C ASP A 647 130.07 16.67 48.92
N ALA A 648 129.34 17.31 49.84
CA ALA A 648 129.37 18.70 50.33
C ALA A 648 129.04 19.90 49.40
N LEU A 649 127.90 20.55 49.74
CA LEU A 649 127.62 21.99 50.07
C LEU A 649 128.51 23.07 49.39
N ASP A 650 128.04 24.23 48.91
CA ASP A 650 127.08 25.18 49.50
C ASP A 650 126.63 26.26 48.45
N MET A 651 125.60 27.04 48.78
CA MET A 651 124.89 28.10 48.02
C MET A 651 125.70 29.13 47.20
N THR A 652 125.14 29.65 46.08
CA THR A 652 124.55 31.04 46.00
C THR A 652 123.91 31.43 44.65
N ASP A 653 122.98 32.40 44.79
CA ASP A 653 122.05 33.09 43.87
C ASP A 653 122.57 33.61 42.51
N ASP A 654 121.75 33.44 41.44
CA ASP A 654 121.35 34.50 40.47
C ASP A 654 120.46 34.00 39.29
N LEU A 655 119.26 33.44 39.55
CA LEU A 655 118.38 32.86 38.49
C LEU A 655 116.88 33.26 38.55
N THR A 656 116.55 34.47 39.02
CA THR A 656 115.15 34.84 39.25
C THR A 656 114.37 35.36 38.03
N LYS A 657 115.00 35.82 36.93
CA LYS A 657 114.26 36.37 35.76
C LYS A 657 114.04 35.42 34.57
N LEU A 658 114.82 34.35 34.45
CA LEU A 658 114.63 33.32 33.40
C LEU A 658 113.65 32.21 33.85
N ASN A 659 113.58 31.94 35.16
CA ASN A 659 112.66 30.95 35.72
C ASN A 659 111.18 31.34 35.60
N GLU A 660 110.82 32.62 35.67
CA GLU A 660 109.42 33.06 35.54
C GLU A 660 108.87 32.89 34.12
N THR A 661 109.69 33.17 33.10
CA THR A 661 109.32 32.98 31.69
C THR A 661 109.30 31.51 31.30
N GLU A 662 110.27 30.70 31.75
CA GLU A 662 110.25 29.24 31.57
C GLU A 662 109.08 28.57 32.32
N LYS A 663 108.70 29.07 33.50
CA LYS A 663 107.49 28.63 34.24
C LYS A 663 106.20 28.98 33.50
N THR A 664 106.14 30.16 32.87
CA THR A 664 104.97 30.58 32.06
C THR A 664 104.83 29.73 30.79
N ILE A 665 105.94 29.40 30.12
CA ILE A 665 105.94 28.46 28.98
C ILE A 665 105.50 27.06 29.43
N SER A 666 105.98 26.57 30.57
CA SER A 666 105.56 25.28 31.13
C SER A 666 104.06 25.25 31.43
N GLN A 667 103.52 26.31 32.03
CA GLN A 667 102.07 26.47 32.26
C GLN A 667 101.28 26.47 30.95
N LYS A 668 101.70 27.23 29.94
CA LYS A 668 101.03 27.27 28.63
C LYS A 668 101.15 25.96 27.85
N ARG A 669 102.24 25.20 28.00
CA ARG A 669 102.38 23.85 27.45
C ARG A 669 101.46 22.84 28.14
N SER A 670 101.24 22.98 29.45
CA SER A 670 100.23 22.19 30.17
C SER A 670 98.82 22.49 29.68
N GLU A 671 98.47 23.77 29.52
CA GLU A 671 97.19 24.19 28.93
C GLU A 671 97.02 23.66 27.50
N LEU A 672 98.07 23.69 26.67
CA LEU A 672 98.06 23.13 25.33
C LEU A 672 97.83 21.62 25.34
N ALA A 673 98.47 20.88 26.24
CA ALA A 673 98.31 19.43 26.34
C ALA A 673 96.90 19.00 26.78
N ILE A 674 96.28 19.78 27.68
CA ILE A 674 94.87 19.59 28.08
C ILE A 674 93.95 19.88 26.89
N LEU A 675 94.17 21.00 26.19
CA LEU A 675 93.35 21.39 25.04
C LEU A 675 93.49 20.41 23.87
N ASP A 676 94.68 19.85 23.63
CA ASP A 676 94.88 18.81 22.63
C ASP A 676 94.16 17.52 22.98
N PHE A 677 94.18 17.14 24.26
CA PHE A 677 93.41 15.99 24.74
C PHE A 677 91.91 16.17 24.53
N ASP A 678 91.36 17.34 24.88
CA ASP A 678 89.94 17.66 24.69
C ASP A 678 89.55 17.71 23.21
N LEU A 679 90.43 18.27 22.35
CA LEU A 679 90.24 18.29 20.89
C LEU A 679 90.21 16.87 20.31
N THR A 680 91.15 16.01 20.72
CA THR A 680 91.24 14.62 20.23
C THR A 680 90.01 13.82 20.66
N THR A 681 89.57 14.00 21.91
CA THR A 681 88.36 13.35 22.45
C THR A 681 87.10 13.79 21.70
N ALA A 682 86.97 15.08 21.38
CA ALA A 682 85.83 15.60 20.62
C ALA A 682 85.81 15.08 19.16
N ILE A 683 86.98 14.94 18.53
CA ILE A 683 87.11 14.35 17.19
C ILE A 683 86.70 12.87 17.20
N GLU A 684 87.18 12.08 18.15
CA GLU A 684 86.81 10.66 18.28
C GLU A 684 85.30 10.49 18.53
N GLN A 685 84.70 11.35 19.36
CA GLN A 685 83.25 11.33 19.58
C GLN A 685 82.47 11.61 18.30
N LYS A 686 82.89 12.62 17.53
CA LYS A 686 82.29 12.96 16.23
C LYS A 686 82.38 11.79 15.26
N ASP A 687 83.57 11.19 15.12
CA ASP A 687 83.80 10.08 14.19
C ASP A 687 82.97 8.84 14.57
N SER A 688 82.77 8.57 15.87
CA SER A 688 81.87 7.48 16.30
C SER A 688 80.41 7.75 15.95
N LEU A 689 79.94 9.00 16.09
CA LEU A 689 78.57 9.38 15.74
C LEU A 689 78.35 9.37 14.23
N ASP A 690 79.33 9.76 13.43
CA ASP A 690 79.30 9.65 11.97
C ASP A 690 79.20 8.18 11.53
N ALA A 691 79.96 7.27 12.18
CA ALA A 691 79.86 5.83 11.94
C ALA A 691 78.47 5.27 12.29
N ASP A 692 77.90 5.67 13.43
CA ASP A 692 76.53 5.30 13.82
C ASP A 692 75.48 5.77 12.81
N ILE A 693 75.59 7.02 12.33
CA ILE A 693 74.68 7.58 11.33
C ILE A 693 74.78 6.81 10.01
N GLN A 694 75.97 6.40 9.58
CA GLN A 694 76.12 5.57 8.38
C GLN A 694 75.41 4.22 8.52
N VAL A 695 75.53 3.57 9.67
CA VAL A 695 74.83 2.30 9.95
C VAL A 695 73.31 2.51 9.97
N LEU A 696 72.82 3.55 10.62
CA LEU A 696 71.39 3.88 10.68
C LEU A 696 70.82 4.23 9.31
N ASN A 697 71.54 5.01 8.50
CA ASN A 697 71.14 5.34 7.13
C ASN A 697 71.05 4.09 6.24
N LYS A 698 72.02 3.17 6.36
CA LYS A 698 71.97 1.89 5.65
C LYS A 698 70.71 1.10 6.02
N LYS A 699 70.40 0.99 7.32
CA LYS A 699 69.21 0.30 7.81
C LYS A 699 67.91 0.98 7.38
N ASN A 700 67.87 2.32 7.37
CA ASN A 700 66.72 3.10 6.91
C ASN A 700 66.47 2.90 5.40
N ASN A 701 67.54 2.88 4.59
CA ASN A 701 67.44 2.60 3.16
C ASN A 701 66.98 1.16 2.89
N GLU A 702 67.47 0.19 3.65
CA GLU A 702 67.01 -1.21 3.58
C GLU A 702 65.51 -1.32 3.89
N GLN A 703 65.02 -0.68 4.95
CA GLN A 703 63.59 -0.68 5.30
C GLN A 703 62.73 0.04 4.25
N ASN A 704 63.18 1.18 3.71
CA ASN A 704 62.48 1.87 2.62
C ASN A 704 62.42 1.00 1.34
N GLY A 705 63.49 0.26 1.06
CA GLY A 705 63.54 -0.71 -0.03
C GLY A 705 62.53 -1.85 0.15
N MET A 706 62.48 -2.45 1.35
CA MET A 706 61.50 -3.48 1.70
C MET A 706 60.07 -2.97 1.60
N LEU A 707 59.80 -1.76 2.09
CA LEU A 707 58.47 -1.12 2.01
C LEU A 707 58.04 -0.89 0.55
N SER A 708 58.94 -0.42 -0.31
CA SER A 708 58.65 -0.21 -1.73
C SER A 708 58.43 -1.52 -2.50
N GLN A 709 59.17 -2.57 -2.17
CA GLN A 709 58.92 -3.91 -2.71
C GLN A 709 57.57 -4.47 -2.27
N LEU A 710 57.22 -4.32 -0.99
CA LEU A 710 55.92 -4.69 -0.46
C LEU A 710 54.80 -3.96 -1.22
N LEU A 711 54.83 -2.62 -1.27
CA LEU A 711 53.81 -1.83 -1.94
C LEU A 711 53.65 -2.20 -3.42
N SER A 712 54.76 -2.31 -4.16
CA SER A 712 54.70 -2.67 -5.59
C SER A 712 54.12 -4.06 -5.85
N SER A 713 54.41 -5.05 -4.98
CA SER A 713 53.87 -6.41 -5.09
C SER A 713 52.36 -6.50 -4.82
N PHE A 714 51.83 -5.60 -3.99
CA PHE A 714 50.42 -5.62 -3.57
C PHE A 714 49.54 -4.58 -4.27
N THR A 715 50.10 -3.55 -4.92
CA THR A 715 49.30 -2.49 -5.59
C THR A 715 48.32 -3.03 -6.63
N ASN A 716 48.72 -4.01 -7.43
CA ASN A 716 47.82 -4.62 -8.42
C ASN A 716 46.71 -5.45 -7.74
N LYS A 717 47.05 -6.13 -6.64
CA LYS A 717 46.11 -6.94 -5.86
C LYS A 717 45.11 -6.05 -5.12
N THR A 718 45.53 -4.93 -4.55
CA THR A 718 44.65 -3.95 -3.90
C THR A 718 43.67 -3.36 -4.90
N ASN A 719 44.14 -2.92 -6.07
CA ASN A 719 43.28 -2.36 -7.11
C ASN A 719 42.28 -3.40 -7.64
N ALA A 720 42.72 -4.65 -7.86
CA ALA A 720 41.84 -5.72 -8.28
C ALA A 720 40.77 -6.05 -7.21
N ASN A 721 41.16 -6.03 -5.93
CA ASN A 721 40.26 -6.27 -4.82
C ASN A 721 39.21 -5.16 -4.67
N GLU A 722 39.64 -3.89 -4.79
CA GLU A 722 38.73 -2.74 -4.77
C GLU A 722 37.75 -2.79 -5.94
N LYS A 723 38.22 -3.13 -7.14
CA LYS A 723 37.36 -3.30 -8.31
C LYS A 723 36.34 -4.42 -8.11
N ALA A 724 36.77 -5.59 -7.63
CA ALA A 724 35.89 -6.71 -7.33
C ALA A 724 34.84 -6.34 -6.27
N LYS A 725 35.25 -5.63 -5.21
CA LYS A 725 34.36 -5.15 -4.15
C LYS A 725 33.33 -4.13 -4.68
N ALA A 726 33.75 -3.21 -5.53
CA ALA A 726 32.87 -2.22 -6.14
C ALA A 726 31.83 -2.88 -7.07
N SER A 727 32.28 -3.77 -7.96
CA SER A 727 31.37 -4.54 -8.83
C SER A 727 30.37 -5.36 -8.01
N LEU A 728 30.84 -6.05 -6.97
CA LEU A 728 30.00 -6.85 -6.08
C LEU A 728 28.95 -6.01 -5.34
N ALA A 729 29.28 -4.77 -4.94
CA ALA A 729 28.31 -3.86 -4.34
C ALA A 729 27.23 -3.44 -5.34
N VAL A 730 27.63 -3.07 -6.57
CA VAL A 730 26.72 -2.66 -7.65
C VAL A 730 25.79 -3.82 -8.05
N ASP A 731 26.32 -5.01 -8.25
CA ASP A 731 25.54 -6.17 -8.69
C ASP A 731 24.57 -6.64 -7.60
N LYS A 732 25.00 -6.62 -6.33
CA LYS A 732 24.10 -6.89 -5.19
C LYS A 732 23.01 -5.85 -5.10
N GLU A 733 23.34 -4.55 -5.13
CA GLU A 733 22.34 -3.49 -5.07
C GLU A 733 21.33 -3.60 -6.22
N ARG A 734 21.80 -3.92 -7.43
CA ARG A 734 20.92 -4.14 -8.57
C ARG A 734 19.97 -5.32 -8.35
N LEU A 735 20.48 -6.45 -7.85
CA LEU A 735 19.67 -7.62 -7.54
C LEU A 735 18.60 -7.30 -6.49
N THR A 736 18.95 -6.56 -5.43
CA THR A 736 18.01 -6.26 -4.35
C THR A 736 17.06 -5.13 -4.67
N SER A 737 17.55 -4.00 -5.21
CA SER A 737 16.76 -2.79 -5.41
C SER A 737 15.89 -2.85 -6.66
N TYR A 738 16.41 -3.42 -7.76
CA TYR A 738 15.67 -3.49 -9.02
C TYR A 738 14.78 -4.74 -9.09
N TYR A 739 15.32 -5.91 -8.71
CA TYR A 739 14.57 -7.17 -8.77
C TYR A 739 13.90 -7.58 -7.46
N GLY A 740 14.26 -6.99 -6.32
CA GLY A 740 13.68 -7.38 -5.03
C GLY A 740 14.11 -8.77 -4.54
N LEU A 741 15.20 -9.31 -5.08
CA LEU A 741 15.64 -10.68 -4.84
C LEU A 741 16.84 -10.74 -3.90
N THR A 742 16.89 -11.77 -3.06
CA THR A 742 18.11 -12.16 -2.33
C THR A 742 18.99 -13.04 -3.20
N LEU A 743 20.29 -13.07 -2.91
CA LEU A 743 21.24 -13.91 -3.66
C LEU A 743 20.88 -15.41 -3.61
N GLU A 744 20.43 -15.90 -2.45
CA GLU A 744 20.03 -17.31 -2.30
C GLU A 744 18.82 -17.66 -3.18
N ASN A 745 17.80 -16.80 -3.18
CA ASN A 745 16.60 -16.99 -3.98
C ASN A 745 16.91 -16.87 -5.48
N ALA A 746 17.72 -15.87 -5.85
CA ALA A 746 18.16 -15.68 -7.21
C ALA A 746 18.90 -16.92 -7.76
N LYS A 747 19.80 -17.49 -6.95
CA LYS A 747 20.56 -18.68 -7.31
C LYS A 747 19.69 -19.94 -7.47
N ALA A 748 18.69 -20.11 -6.63
CA ALA A 748 17.80 -21.27 -6.67
C ALA A 748 16.85 -21.24 -7.87
N ASN A 749 16.29 -20.07 -8.19
CA ASN A 749 15.19 -19.95 -9.14
C ASN A 749 15.62 -19.46 -10.54
N TYR A 750 16.82 -18.88 -10.67
CA TYR A 750 17.32 -18.32 -11.92
C TYR A 750 18.72 -18.87 -12.27
N PRO A 751 18.86 -20.18 -12.54
CA PRO A 751 20.14 -20.74 -12.98
C PRO A 751 20.52 -20.19 -14.37
N LEU A 752 21.78 -19.80 -14.52
CA LEU A 752 22.30 -19.38 -15.82
C LEU A 752 22.46 -20.60 -16.74
N THR A 753 21.61 -20.71 -17.75
CA THR A 753 21.59 -21.83 -18.71
C THR A 753 22.51 -21.62 -19.93
N ILE A 754 22.93 -20.38 -20.17
CA ILE A 754 23.76 -19.96 -21.31
C ILE A 754 25.14 -19.49 -20.86
N SER A 755 26.09 -19.35 -21.79
CA SER A 755 27.42 -18.86 -21.44
C SER A 755 27.38 -17.41 -20.92
N PRO A 756 28.29 -17.01 -20.02
CA PRO A 756 28.32 -15.65 -19.48
C PRO A 756 28.47 -14.56 -20.54
N GLU A 757 29.25 -14.78 -21.61
CA GLU A 757 29.38 -13.79 -22.69
C GLU A 757 28.06 -13.64 -23.47
N ALA A 758 27.41 -14.75 -23.80
CA ALA A 758 26.12 -14.74 -24.48
C ALA A 758 25.03 -14.11 -23.61
N ALA A 759 25.07 -14.32 -22.29
CA ALA A 759 24.14 -13.71 -21.36
C ALA A 759 24.28 -12.18 -21.33
N ALA A 760 25.51 -11.66 -21.26
CA ALA A 760 25.77 -10.22 -21.28
C ALA A 760 25.28 -9.57 -22.59
N GLU A 761 25.50 -10.24 -23.72
CA GLU A 761 25.02 -9.77 -25.04
C GLU A 761 23.49 -9.80 -25.13
N ASN A 762 22.86 -10.89 -24.67
CA ASN A 762 21.39 -11.00 -24.64
C ASN A 762 20.75 -9.95 -23.74
N VAL A 763 21.30 -9.69 -22.55
CA VAL A 763 20.81 -8.63 -21.65
C VAL A 763 20.88 -7.27 -22.36
N LYS A 764 21.95 -6.99 -23.11
CA LYS A 764 22.08 -5.76 -23.89
C LYS A 764 21.04 -5.68 -25.02
N ASN A 765 20.85 -6.76 -25.76
CA ASN A 765 19.90 -6.83 -26.87
C ASN A 765 18.44 -6.69 -26.39
N LEU A 766 18.06 -7.42 -25.34
CA LEU A 766 16.71 -7.33 -24.75
C LEU A 766 16.42 -5.94 -24.17
N ARG A 767 17.43 -5.26 -23.61
CA ARG A 767 17.30 -3.85 -23.19
C ARG A 767 17.10 -2.90 -24.36
N LEU A 768 17.78 -3.14 -25.48
CA LEU A 768 17.57 -2.37 -26.71
C LEU A 768 16.15 -2.58 -27.23
N GLU A 769 15.68 -3.84 -27.31
CA GLU A 769 14.30 -4.16 -27.72
C GLU A 769 13.25 -3.48 -26.82
N ILE A 770 13.46 -3.50 -25.49
CA ILE A 770 12.59 -2.77 -24.55
C ILE A 770 12.61 -1.26 -24.82
N SER A 771 13.78 -0.69 -25.14
CA SER A 771 13.90 0.74 -25.43
C SER A 771 13.24 1.14 -26.76
N GLU A 772 13.31 0.28 -27.79
CA GLU A 772 12.65 0.47 -29.09
C GLU A 772 11.14 0.39 -28.99
N LEU A 773 10.61 -0.43 -28.07
CA LEU A 773 9.19 -0.43 -27.73
C LEU A 773 8.76 0.93 -27.15
N GLY A 774 9.64 1.75 -26.57
CA GLY A 774 9.31 3.07 -26.05
C GLY A 774 8.29 3.01 -24.91
N ASN A 775 7.38 3.99 -24.82
CA ASN A 775 6.41 4.02 -23.72
C ASN A 775 5.33 2.93 -23.92
N VAL A 776 5.17 2.06 -22.92
CA VAL A 776 4.24 0.92 -22.92
C VAL A 776 3.34 1.02 -21.70
N ASN A 777 2.03 1.06 -21.93
CA ASN A 777 1.04 1.04 -20.85
C ASN A 777 0.66 -0.42 -20.53
N LEU A 778 1.11 -0.96 -19.41
CA LEU A 778 0.77 -2.32 -18.97
C LEU A 778 -0.73 -2.47 -18.61
N GLU A 779 -1.39 -1.40 -18.18
CA GLU A 779 -2.83 -1.41 -17.83
C GLU A 779 -3.71 -1.62 -19.08
N SER A 780 -3.17 -1.35 -20.28
CA SER A 780 -3.89 -1.57 -21.54
C SER A 780 -4.29 -3.03 -21.77
N ILE A 781 -3.60 -3.99 -21.16
CA ILE A 781 -3.97 -5.42 -21.22
C ILE A 781 -5.33 -5.63 -20.53
N GLN A 782 -5.45 -5.17 -19.28
CA GLN A 782 -6.67 -5.33 -18.51
C GLN A 782 -7.81 -4.49 -19.11
N GLU A 783 -7.52 -3.25 -19.52
CA GLU A 783 -8.52 -2.41 -20.19
C GLU A 783 -9.06 -3.05 -21.48
N TYR A 784 -8.19 -3.69 -22.28
CA TYR A 784 -8.62 -4.40 -23.48
C TYR A 784 -9.55 -5.57 -23.15
N GLU A 785 -9.20 -6.41 -22.18
CA GLU A 785 -10.02 -7.56 -21.76
C GLU A 785 -11.40 -7.11 -21.23
N GLU A 786 -11.44 -6.06 -20.41
CA GLU A 786 -12.70 -5.52 -19.88
C GLU A 786 -13.59 -4.93 -20.98
N VAL A 787 -13.01 -4.19 -21.93
CA VAL A 787 -13.76 -3.57 -23.04
C VAL A 787 -14.23 -4.63 -24.05
N ASP A 788 -13.41 -5.64 -24.35
CA ASP A 788 -13.80 -6.76 -25.23
C ASP A 788 -14.96 -7.56 -24.63
N ALA A 789 -14.89 -7.90 -23.34
CA ALA A 789 -15.99 -8.59 -22.66
C ALA A 789 -17.31 -7.79 -22.71
N ARG A 790 -17.25 -6.46 -22.54
CA ARG A 790 -18.43 -5.58 -22.68
C ARG A 790 -18.96 -5.55 -24.12
N TYR A 791 -18.08 -5.46 -25.11
CA TYR A 791 -18.44 -5.49 -26.53
C TYR A 791 -19.17 -6.79 -26.88
N GLN A 792 -18.64 -7.95 -26.47
CA GLN A 792 -19.27 -9.25 -26.74
C GLN A 792 -20.67 -9.36 -26.11
N ASN A 793 -20.83 -8.87 -24.88
CA ASN A 793 -22.14 -8.85 -24.21
C ASN A 793 -23.15 -7.94 -24.93
N ASP A 794 -22.74 -6.74 -25.36
CA ASP A 794 -23.63 -5.83 -26.07
C ASP A 794 -24.03 -6.38 -27.45
N VAL A 795 -23.11 -7.06 -28.16
CA VAL A 795 -23.41 -7.77 -29.41
C VAL A 795 -24.47 -8.85 -29.20
N LYS A 796 -24.32 -9.67 -28.15
CA LYS A 796 -25.30 -10.69 -27.80
C LYS A 796 -26.68 -10.07 -27.50
N ASN A 797 -26.73 -9.00 -26.71
CA ASN A 797 -27.97 -8.30 -26.39
C ASN A 797 -28.66 -7.74 -27.64
N ARG A 798 -27.89 -7.20 -28.60
CA ARG A 798 -28.43 -6.72 -29.88
C ARG A 798 -29.16 -7.84 -30.62
N ASP A 799 -28.53 -9.01 -30.71
CA ASP A 799 -29.07 -10.15 -31.46
C ASP A 799 -30.38 -10.66 -30.81
N GLU A 800 -30.46 -10.69 -29.48
CA GLU A 800 -31.70 -11.01 -28.74
C GLU A 800 -32.84 -10.00 -29.03
N VAL A 801 -32.52 -8.71 -29.13
CA VAL A 801 -33.53 -7.67 -29.45
C VAL A 801 -33.99 -7.77 -30.90
N ILE A 802 -33.10 -8.13 -31.84
CA ILE A 802 -33.47 -8.41 -33.24
C ILE A 802 -34.46 -9.58 -33.31
N GLU A 803 -34.23 -10.64 -32.55
CA GLU A 803 -35.14 -11.78 -32.47
C GLU A 803 -36.53 -11.35 -31.95
N ALA A 804 -36.58 -10.59 -30.85
CA ALA A 804 -37.83 -10.06 -30.30
C ALA A 804 -38.60 -9.16 -31.29
N LYS A 805 -37.87 -8.34 -32.05
CA LYS A 805 -38.43 -7.50 -33.12
C LYS A 805 -39.12 -8.35 -34.20
N ASN A 806 -38.46 -9.41 -34.66
CA ASN A 806 -38.99 -10.31 -35.69
C ASN A 806 -40.26 -11.04 -35.22
N ILE A 807 -40.31 -11.45 -33.95
CA ILE A 807 -41.51 -12.04 -33.34
C ILE A 807 -42.69 -11.05 -33.37
N CYS A 808 -42.45 -9.78 -33.04
CA CYS A 808 -43.50 -8.75 -33.06
C CYS A 808 -44.04 -8.51 -34.48
N LEU A 809 -43.16 -8.45 -35.48
CA LEU A 809 -43.57 -8.31 -36.90
C LEU A 809 -44.44 -9.48 -37.36
N ALA A 810 -44.05 -10.71 -37.03
CA ALA A 810 -44.83 -11.90 -37.37
C ALA A 810 -46.22 -11.87 -36.72
N ALA A 811 -46.31 -11.47 -35.44
CA ALA A 811 -47.58 -11.36 -34.72
C ALA A 811 -48.52 -10.30 -35.33
N ILE A 812 -47.98 -9.14 -35.76
CA ILE A 812 -48.74 -8.07 -36.42
C ILE A 812 -49.35 -8.58 -37.73
N ALA A 813 -48.55 -9.25 -38.56
CA ALA A 813 -48.99 -9.78 -39.85
C ALA A 813 -50.10 -10.84 -39.68
N GLU A 814 -49.99 -11.70 -38.67
CA GLU A 814 -51.02 -12.70 -38.36
C GLU A 814 -52.35 -12.05 -37.95
N MET A 815 -52.29 -10.99 -37.14
CA MET A 815 -53.48 -10.26 -36.69
C MET A 815 -54.18 -9.55 -37.84
N ASP A 816 -53.42 -8.91 -38.73
CA ASP A 816 -53.98 -8.23 -39.91
C ASP A 816 -54.74 -9.18 -40.82
N LYS A 817 -54.18 -10.36 -41.08
CA LYS A 817 -54.86 -11.41 -41.85
C LYS A 817 -56.20 -11.81 -41.23
N LYS A 818 -56.25 -11.97 -39.89
CA LYS A 818 -57.49 -12.31 -39.16
C LYS A 818 -58.52 -11.18 -39.20
N ILE A 819 -58.09 -9.93 -39.07
CA ILE A 819 -58.97 -8.75 -39.11
C ILE A 819 -59.63 -8.65 -40.48
N VAL A 820 -58.84 -8.67 -41.57
CA VAL A 820 -59.36 -8.59 -42.95
C VAL A 820 -60.38 -9.70 -43.21
N THR A 821 -60.03 -10.95 -42.91
CA THR A 821 -60.91 -12.11 -43.16
C THR A 821 -62.25 -11.97 -42.45
N ARG A 822 -62.26 -11.56 -41.17
CA ARG A 822 -63.50 -11.42 -40.40
C ARG A 822 -64.35 -10.23 -40.84
N LEU A 823 -63.72 -9.11 -41.19
CA LEU A 823 -64.43 -7.91 -41.65
C LEU A 823 -65.10 -8.14 -43.02
N THR A 824 -64.41 -8.83 -43.93
CA THR A 824 -64.99 -9.22 -45.23
C THR A 824 -66.18 -10.17 -45.05
N ASN A 825 -66.06 -11.16 -44.15
CA ASN A 825 -67.14 -12.11 -43.90
C ASN A 825 -68.40 -11.42 -43.35
N ILE A 826 -68.26 -10.51 -42.37
CA ILE A 826 -69.44 -9.82 -41.81
C ILE A 826 -70.15 -8.94 -42.84
N VAL A 827 -69.43 -8.21 -43.69
CA VAL A 827 -70.04 -7.35 -44.71
C VAL A 827 -70.82 -8.19 -45.72
N ASN A 828 -70.28 -9.36 -46.09
CA ASN A 828 -70.96 -10.31 -46.97
C ASN A 828 -72.21 -10.91 -46.29
N ASP A 829 -72.12 -11.29 -45.02
CA ASP A 829 -73.24 -11.84 -44.25
C ASP A 829 -74.36 -10.80 -44.07
N VAL A 830 -74.02 -9.54 -43.76
CA VAL A 830 -74.97 -8.43 -43.65
C VAL A 830 -75.65 -8.17 -44.99
N ASN A 831 -74.92 -8.17 -46.11
CA ASN A 831 -75.52 -7.98 -47.43
C ASN A 831 -76.57 -9.06 -47.80
N ARG A 832 -76.41 -10.30 -47.32
CA ARG A 832 -77.39 -11.37 -47.57
C ARG A 832 -78.71 -11.15 -46.84
N GLU A 833 -78.66 -10.52 -45.67
CA GLU A 833 -79.82 -10.35 -44.81
C GLU A 833 -80.45 -8.95 -44.93
N ILE A 834 -79.66 -7.91 -45.19
CA ILE A 834 -80.11 -6.51 -45.23
C ILE A 834 -81.24 -6.28 -46.25
N HIS A 835 -81.21 -6.97 -47.39
CA HIS A 835 -82.28 -6.85 -48.38
C HIS A 835 -83.64 -7.35 -47.84
N LYS A 836 -83.63 -8.50 -47.15
CA LYS A 836 -84.85 -9.08 -46.55
C LYS A 836 -85.37 -8.21 -45.41
N VAL A 837 -84.47 -7.78 -44.53
CA VAL A 837 -84.80 -6.93 -43.37
C VAL A 837 -85.37 -5.59 -43.85
N PHE A 838 -84.70 -4.93 -44.79
CA PHE A 838 -85.10 -3.64 -45.32
C PHE A 838 -86.47 -3.69 -45.99
N SER A 839 -86.71 -4.72 -46.83
CA SER A 839 -88.01 -4.91 -47.49
C SER A 839 -89.13 -5.18 -46.48
N SER A 840 -88.88 -5.97 -45.44
CA SER A 840 -89.86 -6.24 -44.37
C SER A 840 -90.22 -4.98 -43.56
N MET A 841 -89.22 -4.13 -43.27
CA MET A 841 -89.44 -2.91 -42.48
C MET A 841 -90.13 -1.79 -43.28
N PHE A 842 -89.77 -1.60 -44.56
CA PHE A 842 -90.34 -0.57 -45.44
C PHE A 842 -91.58 -1.02 -46.24
N GLY A 843 -91.92 -2.31 -46.24
CA GLY A 843 -92.95 -2.88 -47.12
C GLY A 843 -92.52 -2.97 -48.60
N GLY A 844 -91.22 -2.96 -48.87
CA GLY A 844 -90.60 -2.98 -50.21
C GLY A 844 -89.25 -2.23 -50.24
N GLY A 845 -88.56 -2.23 -51.39
CA GLY A 845 -87.26 -1.53 -51.57
C GLY A 845 -86.02 -2.43 -51.45
N THR A 846 -84.82 -1.85 -51.64
CA THR A 846 -83.53 -2.57 -51.59
C THR A 846 -82.48 -1.79 -50.80
N ALA A 847 -81.55 -2.49 -50.16
CA ALA A 847 -80.38 -1.88 -49.53
C ALA A 847 -79.15 -2.79 -49.66
N LYS A 848 -77.95 -2.20 -49.69
CA LYS A 848 -76.65 -2.92 -49.69
C LYS A 848 -75.56 -2.10 -48.99
N VAL A 849 -74.50 -2.78 -48.58
CA VAL A 849 -73.31 -2.19 -47.94
C VAL A 849 -72.02 -2.61 -48.65
N GLU A 850 -71.10 -1.68 -48.88
CA GLU A 850 -69.85 -1.94 -49.63
C GLU A 850 -68.67 -1.18 -49.00
N PHE A 851 -67.46 -1.74 -49.13
CA PHE A 851 -66.23 -1.03 -48.79
C PHE A 851 -65.95 0.06 -49.84
N ILE A 852 -65.52 1.25 -49.40
CA ILE A 852 -65.11 2.34 -50.31
C ILE A 852 -63.89 1.92 -51.13
N ASP A 853 -62.89 1.34 -50.48
CA ASP A 853 -61.70 0.80 -51.12
C ASP A 853 -61.56 -0.72 -50.82
N PRO A 854 -61.98 -1.58 -51.76
CA PRO A 854 -61.84 -3.03 -51.64
C PRO A 854 -60.40 -3.53 -51.57
N LYS A 855 -59.40 -2.71 -51.94
CA LYS A 855 -57.97 -3.10 -51.89
C LYS A 855 -57.34 -2.87 -50.51
N ASN A 856 -57.88 -1.94 -49.72
CA ASN A 856 -57.40 -1.63 -48.38
C ASN A 856 -58.49 -1.79 -47.32
N ILE A 857 -58.91 -3.03 -47.08
CA ILE A 857 -59.96 -3.37 -46.10
C ILE A 857 -59.59 -2.93 -44.67
N LEU A 858 -58.29 -2.84 -44.35
CA LEU A 858 -57.80 -2.42 -43.03
C LEU A 858 -57.94 -0.92 -42.76
N GLU A 859 -58.13 -0.07 -43.78
CA GLU A 859 -58.28 1.38 -43.62
C GLU A 859 -59.55 1.92 -44.30
N SER A 860 -60.21 1.14 -45.16
CA SER A 860 -61.44 1.54 -45.86
C SER A 860 -62.65 1.67 -44.94
N GLY A 861 -63.42 2.75 -45.11
CA GLY A 861 -64.78 2.90 -44.59
C GLY A 861 -65.81 2.01 -45.30
N ILE A 862 -67.03 1.95 -44.75
CA ILE A 862 -68.16 1.14 -45.26
C ILE A 862 -69.36 2.05 -45.57
N SER A 863 -69.79 2.05 -46.83
CA SER A 863 -70.92 2.85 -47.30
C SER A 863 -72.21 2.05 -47.39
N ILE A 864 -73.35 2.69 -47.10
CA ILE A 864 -74.69 2.08 -47.18
C ILE A 864 -75.46 2.73 -48.31
N TYR A 865 -75.98 1.91 -49.21
CA TYR A 865 -76.86 2.32 -50.30
C TYR A 865 -78.26 1.80 -50.02
N ALA A 866 -79.24 2.69 -49.89
CA ALA A 866 -80.63 2.34 -49.59
C ALA A 866 -81.61 2.94 -50.62
N GLN A 867 -82.62 2.16 -50.99
CA GLN A 867 -83.66 2.51 -51.95
C GLN A 867 -85.04 2.14 -51.39
N PRO A 868 -85.74 3.09 -50.74
CA PRO A 868 -87.13 2.90 -50.29
C PRO A 868 -88.12 2.72 -51.47
N PRO A 869 -89.29 2.12 -51.24
CA PRO A 869 -90.28 1.90 -52.30
C PRO A 869 -90.75 3.23 -52.92
N GLY A 870 -90.72 3.32 -54.24
CA GLY A 870 -91.15 4.51 -54.99
C GLY A 870 -90.13 5.66 -55.10
N LYS A 871 -88.90 5.52 -54.59
CA LYS A 871 -87.82 6.52 -54.70
C LYS A 871 -86.55 5.94 -55.34
N THR A 872 -85.75 6.78 -55.99
CA THR A 872 -84.41 6.41 -56.50
C THR A 872 -83.37 6.48 -55.39
N VAL A 873 -82.26 5.75 -55.54
CA VAL A 873 -81.12 5.78 -54.61
C VAL A 873 -80.63 7.22 -54.40
N LYS A 874 -80.60 7.68 -53.15
CA LYS A 874 -80.10 9.01 -52.75
C LYS A 874 -79.13 8.86 -51.57
N ASN A 875 -78.23 9.84 -51.42
CA ASN A 875 -77.37 9.93 -50.24
C ASN A 875 -78.23 9.97 -48.96
N LEU A 876 -77.83 9.21 -47.93
CA LEU A 876 -78.51 9.10 -46.61
C LEU A 876 -78.94 10.46 -46.05
N LYS A 877 -78.17 11.52 -46.30
CA LYS A 877 -78.45 12.89 -45.84
C LYS A 877 -79.77 13.48 -46.35
N LEU A 878 -80.31 13.00 -47.48
CA LEU A 878 -81.48 13.56 -48.18
C LEU A 878 -82.83 12.93 -47.79
N PHE A 879 -82.85 11.93 -46.90
CA PHE A 879 -84.08 11.29 -46.42
C PHE A 879 -84.72 12.01 -45.21
N SER A 880 -86.02 11.78 -44.98
CA SER A 880 -86.74 12.32 -43.81
C SER A 880 -86.22 11.72 -42.50
N GLY A 881 -86.53 12.35 -41.36
CA GLY A 881 -86.12 11.85 -40.03
C GLY A 881 -86.57 10.41 -39.77
N GLY A 882 -87.84 10.10 -40.04
CA GLY A 882 -88.38 8.74 -39.89
C GLY A 882 -87.79 7.72 -40.87
N GLU A 883 -87.54 8.12 -42.13
CA GLU A 883 -86.88 7.25 -43.12
C GLU A 883 -85.43 6.94 -42.74
N LYS A 884 -84.68 7.94 -42.25
CA LYS A 884 -83.31 7.76 -41.75
C LYS A 884 -83.26 6.79 -40.58
N SER A 885 -84.16 6.95 -39.61
CA SER A 885 -84.28 6.04 -38.48
C SER A 885 -84.59 4.62 -38.95
N LEU A 886 -85.48 4.44 -39.92
CA LEU A 886 -85.85 3.11 -40.42
C LEU A 886 -84.72 2.45 -41.25
N ILE A 887 -83.93 3.22 -42.00
CA ILE A 887 -82.71 2.71 -42.68
C ILE A 887 -81.67 2.23 -41.64
N ALA A 888 -81.42 3.02 -40.59
CA ALA A 888 -80.49 2.66 -39.53
C ALA A 888 -80.95 1.45 -38.72
N ILE A 889 -82.24 1.36 -38.39
CA ILE A 889 -82.84 0.19 -37.73
C ILE A 889 -82.73 -1.05 -38.63
N SER A 890 -82.97 -0.91 -39.94
CA SER A 890 -82.85 -2.02 -40.90
C SER A 890 -81.40 -2.55 -41.01
N LEU A 891 -80.41 -1.64 -41.01
CA LEU A 891 -79.00 -2.02 -40.99
C LEU A 891 -78.64 -2.74 -39.68
N LEU A 892 -79.06 -2.16 -38.55
CA LEU A 892 -78.83 -2.74 -37.24
C LEU A 892 -79.39 -4.17 -37.14
N PHE A 893 -80.63 -4.36 -37.58
CA PHE A 893 -81.27 -5.68 -37.61
C PHE A 893 -80.60 -6.64 -38.61
N ALA A 894 -80.10 -6.15 -39.75
CA ALA A 894 -79.30 -6.98 -40.64
C ALA A 894 -77.99 -7.43 -40.00
N ILE A 895 -77.34 -6.57 -39.22
CA ILE A 895 -76.16 -6.90 -38.42
C ILE A 895 -76.51 -7.92 -37.33
N LEU A 896 -77.59 -7.72 -36.57
CA LEU A 896 -78.03 -8.65 -35.53
C LEU A 896 -78.43 -10.02 -36.09
N ARG A 897 -78.93 -10.08 -37.33
CA ARG A 897 -79.27 -11.33 -38.00
C ARG A 897 -78.04 -12.06 -38.55
N ALA A 898 -77.07 -11.30 -39.07
CA ALA A 898 -75.78 -11.86 -39.48
C ALA A 898 -74.93 -12.31 -38.27
N ARG A 899 -75.04 -11.61 -37.14
CA ARG A 899 -74.35 -11.87 -35.88
C ARG A 899 -75.29 -11.65 -34.69
N PRO A 900 -75.98 -12.71 -34.22
CA PRO A 900 -76.87 -12.60 -33.08
C PRO A 900 -76.08 -12.22 -31.83
N LEU A 901 -76.58 -11.21 -31.12
CA LEU A 901 -76.04 -10.79 -29.84
C LEU A 901 -76.82 -11.46 -28.70
N PRO A 902 -76.14 -11.84 -27.61
CA PRO A 902 -76.80 -12.46 -26.47
C PRO A 902 -77.90 -11.59 -25.83
N LEU A 903 -77.69 -10.27 -25.82
CA LEU A 903 -78.60 -9.27 -25.24
C LEU A 903 -78.58 -8.01 -26.10
N CYS A 904 -79.76 -7.46 -26.38
CA CYS A 904 -79.95 -6.19 -27.06
C CYS A 904 -80.96 -5.33 -26.29
N ILE A 905 -80.56 -4.10 -25.95
CA ILE A 905 -81.37 -3.14 -25.21
C ILE A 905 -81.79 -2.02 -26.16
N LEU A 906 -83.10 -1.78 -26.27
CA LEU A 906 -83.70 -0.81 -27.16
C LEU A 906 -84.41 0.26 -26.32
N ASP A 907 -83.90 1.50 -26.32
CA ASP A 907 -84.44 2.63 -25.54
C ASP A 907 -85.13 3.63 -26.48
N GLU A 908 -86.46 3.54 -26.55
CA GLU A 908 -87.36 4.40 -27.36
C GLU A 908 -86.95 4.51 -28.84
N VAL A 909 -86.39 3.43 -29.40
CA VAL A 909 -85.86 3.37 -30.77
C VAL A 909 -86.93 3.64 -31.83
N GLU A 910 -88.16 3.21 -31.56
CA GLU A 910 -89.31 3.35 -32.45
C GLU A 910 -90.05 4.69 -32.31
N ALA A 911 -89.58 5.62 -31.47
CA ALA A 911 -90.26 6.90 -31.19
C ALA A 911 -90.46 7.77 -32.45
N ALA A 912 -89.56 7.66 -33.43
CA ALA A 912 -89.62 8.40 -34.70
C ALA A 912 -90.43 7.68 -35.80
N LEU A 913 -91.02 6.52 -35.50
CA LEU A 913 -91.78 5.70 -36.45
C LEU A 913 -93.29 5.95 -36.37
N ASP A 914 -93.97 5.86 -37.50
CA ASP A 914 -95.43 5.87 -37.57
C ASP A 914 -96.03 4.56 -37.01
N GLU A 915 -97.34 4.54 -36.77
CA GLU A 915 -98.01 3.41 -36.10
C GLU A 915 -97.87 2.08 -36.86
N ALA A 916 -97.93 2.13 -38.19
CA ALA A 916 -97.77 0.95 -39.05
C ALA A 916 -96.35 0.36 -38.97
N ASN A 917 -95.31 1.20 -38.95
CA ASN A 917 -93.92 0.73 -38.85
C ASN A 917 -93.54 0.33 -37.42
N VAL A 918 -94.16 0.91 -36.38
CA VAL A 918 -94.02 0.44 -34.98
C VAL A 918 -94.51 -1.00 -34.84
N ILE A 919 -95.64 -1.32 -35.47
CA ILE A 919 -96.20 -2.68 -35.53
C ILE A 919 -95.18 -3.63 -36.20
N ARG A 920 -94.69 -3.31 -37.40
CA ARG A 920 -93.71 -4.15 -38.12
C ARG A 920 -92.41 -4.33 -37.33
N TYR A 921 -91.91 -3.27 -36.71
CA TYR A 921 -90.75 -3.31 -35.82
C TYR A 921 -90.95 -4.31 -34.68
N ALA A 922 -92.10 -4.25 -34.00
CA ALA A 922 -92.41 -5.15 -32.89
C ALA A 922 -92.60 -6.61 -33.33
N GLU A 923 -93.21 -6.85 -34.50
CA GLU A 923 -93.26 -8.18 -35.14
C GLU A 923 -91.86 -8.72 -35.43
N TYR A 924 -90.97 -7.86 -35.93
CA TYR A 924 -89.61 -8.26 -36.26
C TYR A 924 -88.78 -8.63 -35.02
N LEU A 925 -88.98 -7.94 -33.89
CA LEU A 925 -88.36 -8.32 -32.61
C LEU A 925 -88.80 -9.71 -32.16
N GLN A 926 -90.07 -10.05 -32.37
CA GLN A 926 -90.61 -11.37 -32.06
C GLN A 926 -89.99 -12.48 -32.94
N GLU A 927 -89.70 -12.22 -34.21
CA GLU A 927 -88.98 -13.17 -35.08
C GLU A 927 -87.57 -13.48 -34.57
N LEU A 928 -86.87 -12.48 -34.01
CA LEU A 928 -85.47 -12.61 -33.57
C LEU A 928 -85.31 -13.14 -32.15
N LYS A 929 -86.40 -13.31 -31.39
CA LYS A 929 -86.37 -13.63 -29.95
C LYS A 929 -85.73 -14.98 -29.59
N GLN A 930 -85.65 -15.91 -30.55
CA GLN A 930 -85.02 -17.21 -30.32
C GLN A 930 -83.50 -17.10 -30.16
N GLN A 931 -82.87 -16.15 -30.86
CA GLN A 931 -81.41 -16.01 -30.92
C GLN A 931 -80.90 -14.85 -30.07
N THR A 932 -81.70 -13.79 -29.91
CA THR A 932 -81.33 -12.57 -29.17
C THR A 932 -82.38 -12.27 -28.11
N GLN A 933 -81.94 -12.00 -26.88
CA GLN A 933 -82.81 -11.47 -25.83
C GLN A 933 -82.96 -9.95 -26.02
N PHE A 934 -84.20 -9.45 -26.02
CA PHE A 934 -84.50 -8.02 -26.19
C PHE A 934 -85.05 -7.42 -24.90
N LEU A 935 -84.50 -6.27 -24.50
CA LEU A 935 -85.03 -5.43 -23.44
C LEU A 935 -85.48 -4.10 -24.06
N VAL A 936 -86.79 -3.89 -24.19
CA VAL A 936 -87.38 -2.80 -24.96
C VAL A 936 -88.03 -1.79 -24.02
N ILE A 937 -87.48 -0.60 -23.91
CA ILE A 937 -88.08 0.51 -23.17
C ILE A 937 -88.95 1.30 -24.15
N THR A 938 -90.27 1.30 -23.92
CA THR A 938 -91.24 1.87 -24.87
C THR A 938 -92.41 2.55 -24.18
N HIS A 939 -92.96 3.57 -24.84
CA HIS A 939 -94.26 4.18 -24.52
C HIS A 939 -95.31 3.94 -25.63
N ARG A 940 -94.99 3.14 -26.66
CA ARG A 940 -95.82 2.92 -27.86
C ARG A 940 -96.65 1.64 -27.72
N THR A 941 -97.96 1.78 -27.80
CA THR A 941 -98.93 0.68 -27.65
C THR A 941 -98.69 -0.49 -28.62
N GLY A 942 -98.30 -0.20 -29.86
CA GLY A 942 -97.98 -1.22 -30.86
C GLY A 942 -96.82 -2.14 -30.47
N THR A 943 -95.81 -1.62 -29.76
CA THR A 943 -94.70 -2.42 -29.23
C THR A 943 -95.11 -3.14 -27.94
N MET A 944 -95.80 -2.44 -27.02
CA MET A 944 -96.22 -2.99 -25.73
C MET A 944 -97.11 -4.23 -25.83
N THR A 945 -97.96 -4.30 -26.85
CA THR A 945 -98.91 -5.41 -27.05
C THR A 945 -98.25 -6.69 -27.59
N ARG A 946 -96.96 -6.61 -27.97
CA ARG A 946 -96.21 -7.65 -28.70
C ARG A 946 -94.90 -8.04 -28.00
N VAL A 947 -94.79 -7.80 -26.70
CA VAL A 947 -93.69 -8.31 -25.88
C VAL A 947 -94.13 -9.58 -25.14
N ASP A 948 -93.18 -10.40 -24.69
CA ASP A 948 -93.49 -11.62 -23.94
C ASP A 948 -93.81 -11.31 -22.46
N ALA A 949 -93.07 -10.36 -21.86
CA ALA A 949 -93.27 -9.89 -20.49
C ALA A 949 -93.23 -8.36 -20.40
N LEU A 950 -94.05 -7.77 -19.52
CA LEU A 950 -94.07 -6.33 -19.26
C LEU A 950 -93.62 -6.02 -17.83
N PHE A 951 -92.64 -5.13 -17.70
CA PHE A 951 -92.19 -4.55 -16.45
C PHE A 951 -92.69 -3.11 -16.35
N GLY A 952 -93.67 -2.88 -15.48
CA GLY A 952 -94.22 -1.56 -15.20
C GLY A 952 -93.38 -0.81 -14.17
N ALA A 953 -92.82 0.33 -14.57
CA ALA A 953 -92.18 1.29 -13.67
C ALA A 953 -93.24 2.21 -13.05
N THR A 954 -93.25 2.30 -11.72
CA THR A 954 -94.14 3.19 -10.97
C THR A 954 -93.36 3.96 -9.90
N MET A 955 -93.87 5.11 -9.50
CA MET A 955 -93.30 5.92 -8.41
C MET A 955 -94.35 6.12 -7.32
N GLN A 956 -94.56 5.08 -6.51
CA GLN A 956 -95.50 5.12 -5.39
C GLN A 956 -95.09 6.15 -4.32
N LYS A 957 -93.77 6.31 -4.09
CA LYS A 957 -93.18 7.39 -3.29
C LYS A 957 -92.55 8.41 -4.25
N ARG A 958 -92.79 9.71 -4.04
CA ARG A 958 -92.21 10.77 -4.89
C ARG A 958 -90.69 10.63 -4.92
N GLY A 959 -90.12 10.36 -6.10
CA GLY A 959 -88.68 10.23 -6.31
C GLY A 959 -88.08 8.83 -6.18
N VAL A 960 -88.86 7.80 -5.81
CA VAL A 960 -88.39 6.40 -5.75
C VAL A 960 -89.14 5.55 -6.78
N THR A 961 -88.40 4.92 -7.68
CA THR A 961 -88.94 3.99 -8.67
C THR A 961 -89.07 2.60 -8.07
N ASN A 962 -90.21 1.96 -8.31
CA ASN A 962 -90.41 0.54 -8.07
C ASN A 962 -90.93 -0.13 -9.35
N PHE A 963 -90.70 -1.44 -9.50
CA PHE A 963 -91.16 -2.21 -10.64
C PHE A 963 -92.17 -3.28 -10.22
N PHE A 964 -93.12 -3.53 -11.11
CA PHE A 964 -93.99 -4.70 -11.05
C PHE A 964 -93.94 -5.40 -12.42
N SER A 965 -94.06 -6.73 -12.42
CA SER A 965 -94.04 -7.53 -13.65
C SER A 965 -95.43 -8.09 -13.94
N VAL A 966 -95.77 -8.16 -15.22
CA VAL A 966 -96.97 -8.84 -15.73
C VAL A 966 -96.54 -9.69 -16.92
N GLU A 967 -96.83 -10.99 -16.85
CA GLU A 967 -96.64 -11.89 -18.00
C GLU A 967 -97.88 -11.79 -18.90
N LEU A 968 -97.68 -11.33 -20.14
CA LEU A 968 -98.79 -11.10 -21.06
C LEU A 968 -99.42 -12.42 -21.55
N GLU A 969 -98.67 -13.53 -21.55
CA GLU A 969 -99.22 -14.86 -21.84
C GLU A 969 -100.18 -15.35 -20.75
N GLU A 970 -99.88 -15.11 -19.47
CA GLU A 970 -100.78 -15.44 -18.36
C GLU A 970 -101.99 -14.50 -18.33
N ALA A 971 -101.79 -13.21 -18.59
CA ALA A 971 -102.88 -12.23 -18.64
C ALA A 971 -103.89 -12.53 -19.76
N LYS A 972 -103.44 -12.99 -20.94
CA LYS A 972 -104.34 -13.43 -22.03
C LYS A 972 -105.17 -14.66 -21.63
N LYS A 973 -104.57 -15.62 -20.93
CA LYS A 973 -105.27 -16.82 -20.42
C LYS A 973 -106.34 -16.50 -19.37
N LEU A 974 -106.14 -15.44 -18.58
CA LEU A 974 -107.11 -14.96 -17.58
C LEU A 974 -108.30 -14.23 -18.23
N VAL A 975 -108.09 -13.52 -19.34
CA VAL A 975 -109.16 -12.83 -20.09
C VAL A 975 -110.02 -13.82 -20.89
N ASP A 976 -109.45 -14.94 -21.34
CA ASP A 976 -110.20 -16.00 -22.06
C ASP A 976 -110.99 -16.94 -21.11
N GLN A 977 -110.88 -16.76 -19.77
CA GLN A 977 -111.60 -17.56 -18.75
C GLN A 977 -112.75 -16.81 -18.05
N ASP A 978 -112.97 -15.53 -18.36
CA ASP A 978 -114.19 -14.74 -18.04
C ASP A 978 -115.00 -14.50 -19.33
#